data_AF-A0A7C3SB42-F1
#
_entry.id   AF-A0A7C3SB42-F1
#
_cell.length_a   1.000
_cell.length_b   1.000
_cell.length_c   1.000
_cell.angle_alpha   90.00
_cell.angle_beta   90.00
_cell.angle_gamma   90.00
#
_symmetry.space_group_name_H-M   'P 1'
#
loop_
_entity.id
_entity.type
_entity.pdbx_description
1 polymer ?
#
loop_
_entity_poly.entity_id
_entity_poly.type
_entity_poly.pdbx_seq_one_letter_code
_entity_poly.pdbx_strand_id
1 'polypeptide(L)'
;MSDWQQKVNDLIERVKAWRQSVLQTPPQCALISPLGETLSESLDNFVREIYELARERAMEKAGKHYIPDHSEIALLATGGYGRRELCAFSDIDIAFVPLEEDDPFVDALLRECFRLIVTVFMDNTDLKVGYGYRPLSDLPTLDTQTQAALMDARFVAGYEPLADELQRQLLANLDVLKFIKERERERTHAYQRFHASPLVTEPHLKEGAGGLRDGHTALWLIAALNRVRTDKAWRLLSEILPADEFQAFREGYDFINRVRMWLHLTAQRRQDVLLREYHHRIAVSACKVPGDEEEIVREFHRRLYRAMESLHYTFRVVQAHVDEAEIPLEFGFARKGNFLLLSNSQTLKRETQPPSNLTTANGTPQFALKLMKAFELMQRYDLQPSAELLKWLKENAQRVSEIQANPEAAESFLAILTGVGDAPYGRVLELMAETGVLEAYMPEWAKAARYVPSNAAHKFTVGEHVLKTVRELARLREAARQGEFPWVDVWNGVADEQVLFLAAFLHDLGKAVDEREHESIGKETAKQVGERLGLAEDRVNLLERLVRQHMVLLSTARLRDIYAPDTLFNCAKTVGDEAFLKMLLLHSFADARSVSELTFTEVEERLVLDLYFGVLRTLQEMEKVASVHVLARDRSRELQRALQDVSNEEIRIFCEAMPPGYLLSTPLKTIAIHCRMVQFVRRTGKPTVEVLQEPDSGFTEVVVCAPDAPQPGMLSQIAGTLFACDVDIRNAKVFTLPGDPPLVLDTLWVTSEGRPLSEAKTRRVQETLLSVLTGEESLAKVLERFGKPLVVPVQVRHVAMRNDISETHTVVHIVARDRKGLLFRLTSEIAALGLDIQTAKIVTWADIAEDAFYVIRKGVGKLPDHELPKLTAKLKERLSEG
;
A
#
# COMPACT_ATOMS: atom_id res chain seq x y z
N MET A 1 -45.20 33.79 16.00
CA MET A 1 -44.43 32.53 16.11
C MET A 1 -45.41 31.44 16.51
N SER A 2 -45.26 30.20 16.02
CA SER A 2 -46.04 29.07 16.55
C SER A 2 -45.61 28.78 18.00
N ASP A 3 -46.51 28.18 18.79
CA ASP A 3 -46.23 27.76 20.18
C ASP A 3 -44.96 26.89 20.26
N TRP A 4 -44.82 25.95 19.32
CA TRP A 4 -43.63 25.13 19.16
C TRP A 4 -42.33 25.93 18.95
N GLN A 5 -42.36 26.98 18.11
CA GLN A 5 -41.19 27.81 17.87
C GLN A 5 -40.80 28.63 19.11
N GLN A 6 -41.78 29.00 19.95
CA GLN A 6 -41.50 29.65 21.23
C GLN A 6 -40.77 28.71 22.18
N LYS A 7 -41.23 27.45 22.33
CA LYS A 7 -40.56 26.43 23.14
C LYS A 7 -39.11 26.21 22.73
N VAL A 8 -38.83 26.15 21.42
CA VAL A 8 -37.46 26.01 20.90
C VAL A 8 -36.60 27.23 21.23
N ASN A 9 -37.13 28.44 21.07
CA ASN A 9 -36.38 29.66 21.42
C ASN A 9 -36.10 29.74 22.93
N ASP A 10 -37.05 29.35 23.78
CA ASP A 10 -36.86 29.31 25.24
C ASP A 10 -35.80 28.28 25.64
N LEU A 11 -35.75 27.13 24.96
CA LEU A 11 -34.70 26.13 25.12
C LEU A 11 -33.32 26.68 24.72
N ILE A 12 -33.22 27.35 23.58
CA ILE A 12 -31.97 27.98 23.12
C ILE A 12 -31.43 28.96 24.17
N GLU A 13 -32.28 29.84 24.72
CA GLU A 13 -31.85 30.82 25.72
C GLU A 13 -31.42 30.17 27.04
N ARG A 14 -32.11 29.11 27.49
CA ARG A 14 -31.66 28.33 28.66
C ARG A 14 -30.33 27.62 28.43
N VAL A 15 -30.11 27.04 27.26
CA VAL A 15 -28.85 26.38 26.90
C VAL A 15 -27.71 27.39 26.82
N LYS A 16 -27.94 28.59 26.25
CA LYS A 16 -26.96 29.69 26.27
C LYS A 16 -26.61 30.13 27.68
N ALA A 17 -27.62 30.37 28.52
CA ALA A 17 -27.41 30.79 29.91
C ALA A 17 -26.65 29.74 30.71
N TRP A 18 -27.03 28.46 30.55
CA TRP A 18 -26.30 27.33 31.13
C TRP A 18 -24.85 27.31 30.64
N ARG A 19 -24.61 27.39 29.34
CA ARG A 19 -23.27 27.36 28.76
C ARG A 19 -22.40 28.50 29.29
N GLN A 20 -22.94 29.72 29.38
CA GLN A 20 -22.24 30.85 29.98
C GLN A 20 -21.90 30.59 31.45
N SER A 21 -22.81 30.02 32.23
CA SER A 21 -22.55 29.62 33.63
C SER A 21 -21.42 28.60 33.74
N VAL A 22 -21.33 27.64 32.82
CA VAL A 22 -20.23 26.66 32.78
C VAL A 22 -18.89 27.35 32.53
N LEU A 23 -18.82 28.24 31.55
CA LEU A 23 -17.59 28.95 31.18
C LEU A 23 -17.11 29.93 32.27
N GLN A 24 -18.05 30.47 33.06
CA GLN A 24 -17.77 31.36 34.19
C GLN A 24 -17.50 30.61 35.50
N THR A 25 -17.58 29.27 35.50
CA THR A 25 -17.32 28.47 36.70
C THR A 25 -15.86 28.68 37.16
N PRO A 26 -15.63 29.11 38.42
CA PRO A 26 -14.28 29.26 38.94
C PRO A 26 -13.51 27.93 38.83
N PRO A 27 -12.29 27.90 38.26
CA PRO A 27 -11.57 26.64 38.04
C PRO A 27 -11.39 25.82 39.32
N GLN A 28 -11.26 26.46 40.49
CA GLN A 28 -11.08 25.77 41.78
C GLN A 28 -12.26 24.84 42.13
N CYS A 29 -13.48 25.13 41.64
CA CYS A 29 -14.64 24.26 41.84
C CYS A 29 -14.44 22.86 41.25
N ALA A 30 -13.69 22.75 40.15
CA ALA A 30 -13.37 21.48 39.50
C ALA A 30 -12.55 20.53 40.38
N LEU A 31 -11.81 21.08 41.35
CA LEU A 31 -10.93 20.30 42.22
C LEU A 31 -11.63 19.79 43.48
N ILE A 32 -12.86 20.26 43.73
CA ILE A 32 -13.63 20.01 44.96
C ILE A 32 -14.94 19.26 44.66
N SER A 33 -15.48 19.40 43.46
CA SER A 33 -16.75 18.80 43.04
C SER A 33 -16.63 18.08 41.68
N PRO A 34 -17.43 17.03 41.42
CA PRO A 34 -17.41 16.28 40.17
C PRO A 34 -18.16 17.05 39.07
N LEU A 35 -17.62 18.19 38.63
CA LEU A 35 -18.29 19.07 37.66
C LEU A 35 -18.68 18.34 36.36
N GLY A 36 -17.91 17.33 35.93
CA GLY A 36 -18.23 16.54 34.73
C GLY A 36 -19.59 15.83 34.81
N GLU A 37 -19.97 15.34 35.99
CA GLU A 37 -21.28 14.70 36.21
C GLU A 37 -22.40 15.74 36.12
N THR A 38 -22.24 16.87 36.81
CA THR A 38 -23.24 17.96 36.79
C THR A 38 -23.46 18.52 35.38
N LEU A 39 -22.39 18.67 34.60
CA LEU A 39 -22.49 19.07 33.20
C LEU A 39 -23.25 18.04 32.37
N SER A 40 -22.95 16.76 32.56
CA SER A 40 -23.58 15.67 31.83
C SER A 40 -25.07 15.56 32.18
N GLU A 41 -25.45 15.72 33.44
CA GLU A 41 -26.86 15.73 33.87
C GLU A 41 -27.65 16.91 33.31
N SER A 42 -27.01 18.09 33.23
CA SER A 42 -27.63 19.25 32.58
C SER A 42 -27.87 18.99 31.09
N LEU A 43 -26.89 18.41 30.40
CA LEU A 43 -27.01 18.03 28.99
C LEU A 43 -28.07 16.94 28.77
N ASP A 44 -28.15 15.94 29.66
CA ASP A 44 -29.18 14.90 29.57
C ASP A 44 -30.59 15.52 29.56
N ASN A 45 -30.83 16.52 30.42
CA ASN A 45 -32.11 17.21 30.46
C ASN A 45 -32.40 17.97 29.16
N PHE A 46 -31.42 18.67 28.59
CA PHE A 46 -31.58 19.37 27.31
C PHE A 46 -31.80 18.39 26.14
N VAL A 47 -31.07 17.28 26.10
CA VAL A 47 -31.23 16.24 25.06
C VAL A 47 -32.61 15.58 25.14
N ARG A 48 -33.10 15.30 26.36
CA ARG A 48 -34.48 14.81 26.57
C ARG A 48 -35.51 15.80 26.08
N GLU A 49 -35.33 17.08 26.35
CA GLU A 49 -36.26 18.11 25.89
C GLU A 49 -36.21 18.30 24.37
N ILE A 50 -35.03 18.23 23.76
CA ILE A 50 -34.87 18.20 22.29
C ILE A 50 -35.63 17.01 21.69
N TYR A 51 -35.48 15.83 22.29
CA TYR A 51 -36.17 14.62 21.83
C TYR A 51 -37.69 14.79 21.87
N GLU A 52 -38.26 15.31 22.96
CA GLU A 52 -39.71 15.51 23.06
C GLU A 52 -40.22 16.56 22.06
N LEU A 53 -39.49 17.67 21.86
CA LEU A 53 -39.86 18.68 20.86
C LEU A 53 -39.78 18.14 19.42
N ALA A 54 -38.77 17.31 19.13
CA ALA A 54 -38.64 16.63 17.85
C ALA A 54 -39.78 15.63 17.63
N ARG A 55 -40.15 14.88 18.66
CA ARG A 55 -41.28 13.94 18.64
C ARG A 55 -42.62 14.64 18.43
N GLU A 56 -42.89 15.75 19.11
CA GLU A 56 -44.07 16.58 18.89
C GLU A 56 -44.19 16.98 17.41
N ARG A 57 -43.08 17.43 16.82
CA ARG A 57 -43.02 17.86 15.42
C ARG A 57 -43.10 16.71 14.41
N ALA A 58 -42.52 15.56 14.74
CA ALA A 58 -42.64 14.34 13.93
C ALA A 58 -44.08 13.81 13.95
N MET A 59 -44.77 13.88 15.09
CA MET A 59 -46.19 13.54 15.21
C MET A 59 -47.07 14.44 14.33
N GLU A 60 -46.80 15.74 14.26
CA GLU A 60 -47.52 16.65 13.36
C GLU A 60 -47.32 16.30 11.88
N LYS A 61 -46.09 15.95 11.49
CA LYS A 61 -45.72 15.72 10.07
C LYS A 61 -46.05 14.31 9.57
N ALA A 62 -45.83 13.31 10.43
CA ALA A 62 -45.82 11.90 10.06
C ALA A 62 -46.57 11.00 11.08
N GLY A 63 -47.30 11.56 12.05
CA GLY A 63 -47.95 10.78 13.12
C GLY A 63 -48.94 9.71 12.67
N LYS A 64 -49.46 9.79 11.44
CA LYS A 64 -50.27 8.71 10.84
C LYS A 64 -49.49 7.40 10.60
N HIS A 65 -48.16 7.48 10.57
CA HIS A 65 -47.25 6.34 10.42
C HIS A 65 -46.71 5.84 11.76
N TYR A 66 -46.97 6.54 12.88
CA TYR A 66 -46.46 6.13 14.18
C TYR A 66 -47.14 4.86 14.67
N ILE A 67 -46.34 3.83 14.92
CA ILE A 67 -46.76 2.59 15.57
C ILE A 67 -45.98 2.49 16.89
N PRO A 68 -46.66 2.46 18.05
CA PRO A 68 -46.00 2.28 19.34
C PRO A 68 -45.11 1.05 19.36
N ASP A 69 -43.94 1.15 19.98
CA ASP A 69 -42.93 0.08 20.09
C ASP A 69 -42.35 -0.42 18.75
N HIS A 70 -42.66 0.24 17.63
CA HIS A 70 -42.18 -0.09 16.28
C HIS A 70 -41.54 1.12 15.56
N SER A 71 -42.14 2.30 15.69
CA SER A 71 -41.64 3.55 15.09
C SER A 71 -40.85 4.37 16.13
N GLU A 72 -39.86 3.75 16.76
CA GLU A 72 -39.12 4.31 17.92
C GLU A 72 -37.63 4.56 17.62
N ILE A 73 -37.02 5.48 18.39
CA ILE A 73 -35.56 5.71 18.38
C ILE A 73 -35.01 5.80 19.82
N ALA A 74 -33.72 5.52 19.99
CA ALA A 74 -32.99 5.77 21.24
C ALA A 74 -31.82 6.74 21.01
N LEU A 75 -31.63 7.67 21.95
CA LEU A 75 -30.50 8.60 21.98
C LEU A 75 -29.56 8.18 23.11
N LEU A 76 -28.31 7.86 22.75
CA LEU A 76 -27.27 7.44 23.68
C LEU A 76 -26.15 8.48 23.75
N ALA A 77 -25.72 8.83 24.96
CA ALA A 77 -24.46 9.54 25.17
C ALA A 77 -23.29 8.56 25.05
N THR A 78 -22.24 8.90 24.29
CA THR A 78 -21.05 8.04 24.13
C THR A 78 -19.78 8.76 24.59
N GLY A 79 -18.66 8.02 24.66
CA GLY A 79 -17.36 8.58 25.03
C GLY A 79 -17.37 9.29 26.39
N GLY A 80 -16.78 10.49 26.45
CA GLY A 80 -16.71 11.27 27.70
C GLY A 80 -18.08 11.70 28.23
N TYR A 81 -19.07 11.87 27.36
CA TYR A 81 -20.44 12.18 27.76
C TYR A 81 -21.16 10.94 28.33
N GLY A 82 -20.96 9.78 27.71
CA GLY A 82 -21.45 8.49 28.20
C GLY A 82 -20.96 8.19 29.62
N ARG A 83 -19.66 8.37 29.85
CA ARG A 83 -19.00 8.15 31.16
C ARG A 83 -19.25 9.25 32.20
N ARG A 84 -19.95 10.34 31.86
CA ARG A 84 -20.15 11.52 32.72
C ARG A 84 -18.85 12.25 33.13
N GLU A 85 -17.87 12.27 32.23
CA GLU A 85 -16.52 12.80 32.45
C GLU A 85 -16.22 14.03 31.57
N LEU A 86 -17.27 14.73 31.11
CA LEU A 86 -17.10 15.90 30.25
C LEU A 86 -16.26 16.98 30.94
N CYS A 87 -15.28 17.51 30.21
CA CYS A 87 -14.64 18.78 30.55
C CYS A 87 -15.34 19.93 29.84
N ALA A 88 -15.19 21.16 30.33
CA ALA A 88 -15.88 22.33 29.80
C ALA A 88 -15.73 22.56 28.28
N PHE A 89 -14.62 22.12 27.67
CA PHE A 89 -14.40 22.20 26.23
C PHE A 89 -14.21 20.83 25.58
N SER A 90 -14.86 19.80 26.11
CA SER A 90 -14.95 18.48 25.46
C SER A 90 -16.05 18.48 24.40
N ASP A 91 -15.85 17.66 23.37
CA ASP A 91 -16.89 17.36 22.39
C ASP A 91 -18.02 16.53 23.07
N ILE A 92 -19.26 16.73 22.63
CA ILE A 92 -20.44 16.00 23.08
C ILE A 92 -20.76 14.94 22.02
N ASP A 93 -20.72 13.66 22.37
CA ASP A 93 -20.96 12.58 21.41
C ASP A 93 -22.33 11.91 21.65
N ILE A 94 -23.19 11.86 20.63
CA ILE A 94 -24.55 11.31 20.70
C ILE A 94 -24.77 10.27 19.59
N ALA A 95 -25.16 9.05 19.97
CA ALA A 95 -25.59 8.03 19.02
C ALA A 95 -27.11 8.00 18.90
N PHE A 96 -27.60 7.98 17.66
CA PHE A 96 -29.00 7.81 17.30
C PHE A 96 -29.22 6.37 16.83
N VAL A 97 -30.06 5.64 17.55
CA VAL A 97 -30.36 4.24 17.27
C VAL A 97 -31.80 4.15 16.79
N PRO A 98 -32.06 3.93 15.49
CA PRO A 98 -33.40 3.65 14.99
C PRO A 98 -33.80 2.20 15.28
N LEU A 99 -35.09 1.96 15.54
CA LEU A 99 -35.63 0.61 15.58
C LEU A 99 -35.83 0.05 14.16
N GLU A 100 -36.38 0.86 13.25
CA GLU A 100 -36.59 0.53 11.84
C GLU A 100 -36.07 1.67 10.95
N GLU A 101 -35.23 1.35 9.96
CA GLU A 101 -34.53 2.35 9.13
C GLU A 101 -35.44 3.01 8.07
N ASP A 102 -36.47 2.30 7.61
CA ASP A 102 -37.38 2.73 6.54
C ASP A 102 -38.74 3.23 7.05
N ASP A 103 -38.89 3.43 8.36
CA ASP A 103 -40.12 3.94 8.94
C ASP A 103 -40.25 5.48 8.73
N PRO A 104 -41.33 5.98 8.10
CA PRO A 104 -41.49 7.40 7.80
C PRO A 104 -41.55 8.31 9.04
N PHE A 105 -42.02 7.79 10.18
CA PHE A 105 -42.06 8.54 11.43
C PHE A 105 -40.66 8.60 12.06
N VAL A 106 -39.91 7.49 12.06
CA VAL A 106 -38.51 7.43 12.51
C VAL A 106 -37.64 8.40 11.72
N ASP A 107 -37.73 8.43 10.40
CA ASP A 107 -36.98 9.38 9.56
C ASP A 107 -37.34 10.84 9.90
N ALA A 108 -38.64 11.14 10.04
CA ALA A 108 -39.10 12.48 10.42
C ALA A 108 -38.57 12.90 11.80
N LEU A 109 -38.58 11.98 12.78
CA LEU A 109 -38.09 12.19 14.14
C LEU A 109 -36.58 12.39 14.17
N LEU A 110 -35.80 11.54 13.51
CA LEU A 110 -34.34 11.66 13.42
C LEU A 110 -33.91 12.98 12.79
N ARG A 111 -34.52 13.35 11.66
CA ARG A 111 -34.23 14.63 10.99
C ARG A 111 -34.51 15.82 11.89
N GLU A 112 -35.61 15.79 12.64
CA GLU A 112 -35.97 16.88 13.53
C GLU A 112 -35.07 16.93 14.78
N CYS A 113 -34.75 15.78 15.38
CA CYS A 113 -33.76 15.67 16.45
C CYS A 113 -32.42 16.25 16.00
N PHE A 114 -31.92 15.82 14.84
CA PHE A 114 -30.67 16.31 14.27
C PHE A 114 -30.69 17.82 14.08
N ARG A 115 -31.75 18.34 13.46
CA ARG A 115 -31.93 19.77 13.23
C ARG A 115 -31.92 20.55 14.55
N LEU A 116 -32.64 20.07 15.56
CA LEU A 116 -32.70 20.73 16.86
C LEU A 116 -31.37 20.65 17.61
N ILE A 117 -30.63 19.55 17.55
CA ILE A 117 -29.28 19.47 18.13
C ILE A 117 -28.36 20.52 17.51
N VAL A 118 -28.35 20.61 16.17
CA VAL A 118 -27.53 21.61 15.47
C VAL A 118 -27.97 23.02 15.87
N THR A 119 -29.26 23.31 15.82
CA THR A 119 -29.76 24.65 16.15
C THR A 119 -29.52 25.03 17.62
N VAL A 120 -29.80 24.14 18.57
CA VAL A 120 -29.76 24.42 20.01
C VAL A 120 -28.32 24.42 20.54
N PHE A 121 -27.51 23.42 20.17
CA PHE A 121 -26.15 23.31 20.69
C PHE A 121 -25.09 23.97 19.80
N MET A 122 -25.18 23.90 18.47
CA MET A 122 -24.07 24.33 17.60
C MET A 122 -24.24 25.75 17.05
N ASP A 123 -25.41 26.09 16.48
CA ASP A 123 -25.62 27.41 15.85
C ASP A 123 -25.66 28.56 16.87
N ASN A 124 -26.02 28.23 18.12
CA ASN A 124 -26.32 29.20 19.17
C ASN A 124 -25.33 29.17 20.34
N THR A 125 -24.40 28.22 20.38
CA THR A 125 -23.34 28.16 21.41
C THR A 125 -22.00 27.73 20.80
N ASP A 126 -20.95 27.62 21.61
CA ASP A 126 -19.62 27.14 21.21
C ASP A 126 -19.46 25.61 21.35
N LEU A 127 -20.55 24.89 21.67
CA LEU A 127 -20.52 23.44 21.85
C LEU A 127 -20.28 22.73 20.51
N LYS A 128 -19.46 21.69 20.58
CA LYS A 128 -19.22 20.77 19.46
C LYS A 128 -19.94 19.48 19.74
N VAL A 129 -20.81 19.06 18.82
CA VAL A 129 -21.56 17.81 18.93
C VAL A 129 -21.12 16.86 17.83
N GLY A 130 -20.48 15.75 18.22
CA GLY A 130 -20.33 14.58 17.40
C GLY A 130 -21.62 13.76 17.45
N TYR A 131 -22.08 13.27 16.30
CA TYR A 131 -23.25 12.41 16.27
C TYR A 131 -23.06 11.24 15.31
N GLY A 132 -23.68 10.10 15.63
CA GLY A 132 -23.62 8.89 14.83
C GLY A 132 -24.99 8.26 14.65
N TYR A 133 -25.37 7.97 13.42
CA TYR A 133 -26.49 7.07 13.11
C TYR A 133 -26.03 5.63 13.29
N ARG A 134 -26.71 4.85 14.13
CA ARG A 134 -26.28 3.52 14.60
C ARG A 134 -27.45 2.53 14.63
N PRO A 135 -27.93 2.06 13.47
CA PRO A 135 -28.88 0.96 13.42
C PRO A 135 -28.22 -0.32 13.94
N LEU A 136 -29.04 -1.26 14.41
CA LEU A 136 -28.55 -2.54 14.95
C LEU A 136 -27.87 -3.41 13.86
N SER A 137 -28.31 -3.24 12.61
CA SER A 137 -27.75 -3.86 11.40
C SER A 137 -26.26 -3.55 11.19
N ASP A 138 -25.80 -2.38 11.61
CA ASP A 138 -24.41 -1.93 11.42
C ASP A 138 -23.43 -2.57 12.41
N LEU A 139 -23.90 -3.04 13.56
CA LEU A 139 -23.06 -3.48 14.69
C LEU A 139 -21.94 -4.48 14.31
N PRO A 140 -22.17 -5.50 13.45
CA PRO A 140 -21.13 -6.45 13.05
C PRO A 140 -19.98 -5.83 12.24
N THR A 141 -20.22 -4.68 11.60
CA THR A 141 -19.27 -4.03 10.68
C THR A 141 -18.55 -2.84 11.30
N LEU A 142 -18.89 -2.47 12.54
CA LEU A 142 -18.30 -1.31 13.21
C LEU A 142 -16.81 -1.50 13.44
N ASP A 143 -16.05 -0.43 13.20
CA ASP A 143 -14.65 -0.35 13.60
C ASP A 143 -14.51 -0.40 15.13
N THR A 144 -13.36 -0.84 15.62
CA THR A 144 -13.19 -1.07 17.05
C THR A 144 -13.16 0.23 17.87
N GLN A 145 -12.84 1.38 17.27
CA GLN A 145 -12.89 2.67 17.95
C GLN A 145 -14.35 3.07 18.23
N THR A 146 -15.24 2.89 17.25
CA THR A 146 -16.68 3.06 17.43
C THR A 146 -17.24 2.05 18.43
N GLN A 147 -16.80 0.78 18.37
CA GLN A 147 -17.19 -0.22 19.37
C GLN A 147 -16.81 0.21 20.79
N ALA A 148 -15.58 0.71 21.01
CA ALA A 148 -15.13 1.20 22.32
C ALA A 148 -15.98 2.39 22.81
N ALA A 149 -16.34 3.32 21.91
CA ALA A 149 -17.22 4.44 22.24
C ALA A 149 -18.63 3.96 22.62
N LEU A 150 -19.14 2.91 21.96
CA LEU A 150 -20.43 2.31 22.28
C LEU A 150 -20.42 1.45 23.55
N MET A 151 -19.28 0.86 23.94
CA MET A 151 -19.15 0.18 25.24
C MET A 151 -19.37 1.14 26.42
N ASP A 152 -19.08 2.42 26.22
CA ASP A 152 -19.33 3.50 27.18
C ASP A 152 -20.72 4.15 27.01
N ALA A 153 -21.54 3.65 26.09
CA ALA A 153 -22.80 4.30 25.76
C ALA A 153 -23.80 4.22 26.92
N ARG A 154 -24.43 5.36 27.21
CA ARG A 154 -25.44 5.51 28.26
C ARG A 154 -26.73 6.05 27.65
N PHE A 155 -27.85 5.41 27.97
CA PHE A 155 -29.15 5.88 27.53
C PHE A 155 -29.48 7.27 28.08
N VAL A 156 -29.99 8.16 27.21
CA VAL A 156 -30.38 9.53 27.57
C VAL A 156 -31.87 9.75 27.35
N ALA A 157 -32.39 9.45 26.16
CA ALA A 157 -33.80 9.71 25.78
C ALA A 157 -34.31 8.71 24.74
N GLY A 158 -35.63 8.59 24.61
CA GLY A 158 -36.29 7.72 23.62
C GLY A 158 -36.67 6.35 24.18
N TYR A 159 -36.54 5.31 23.35
CA TYR A 159 -36.97 3.95 23.67
C TYR A 159 -35.84 3.13 24.30
N GLU A 160 -35.85 3.00 25.63
CA GLU A 160 -34.79 2.34 26.41
C GLU A 160 -34.52 0.87 26.05
N PRO A 161 -35.51 0.01 25.75
CA PRO A 161 -35.26 -1.38 25.37
C PRO A 161 -34.34 -1.53 24.14
N LEU A 162 -34.37 -0.57 23.22
CA LEU A 162 -33.48 -0.55 22.06
C LEU A 162 -32.03 -0.25 22.43
N ALA A 163 -31.79 0.55 23.48
CA ALA A 163 -30.45 0.77 24.02
C ALA A 163 -29.86 -0.52 24.61
N ASP A 164 -30.68 -1.30 25.33
CA ASP A 164 -30.28 -2.59 25.89
C ASP A 164 -30.02 -3.64 24.80
N GLU A 165 -30.85 -3.64 23.76
CA GLU A 165 -30.66 -4.48 22.56
C GLU A 165 -29.32 -4.19 21.88
N LEU A 166 -29.03 -2.90 21.62
CA LEU A 166 -27.77 -2.48 21.01
C LEU A 166 -26.57 -2.98 21.80
N GLN A 167 -26.62 -2.85 23.13
CA GLN A 167 -25.51 -3.23 24.01
C GLN A 167 -25.29 -4.75 24.01
N ARG A 168 -26.38 -5.52 24.07
CA ARG A 168 -26.30 -6.97 24.04
C ARG A 168 -25.79 -7.48 22.70
N GLN A 169 -26.25 -6.92 21.58
CA GLN A 169 -25.76 -7.29 20.25
C GLN A 169 -24.30 -6.86 20.04
N LEU A 170 -23.90 -5.68 20.49
CA LEU A 170 -22.52 -5.21 20.44
C LEU A 170 -21.59 -6.20 21.15
N LEU A 171 -21.91 -6.57 22.39
CA LEU A 171 -21.10 -7.48 23.20
C LEU A 171 -21.12 -8.93 22.67
N ALA A 172 -22.22 -9.35 22.04
CA ALA A 172 -22.31 -10.67 21.40
C ALA A 172 -21.46 -10.76 20.13
N ASN A 173 -21.48 -9.71 19.30
CA ASN A 173 -20.76 -9.66 18.02
C ASN A 173 -19.30 -9.16 18.15
N LEU A 174 -18.86 -8.78 19.34
CA LEU A 174 -17.50 -8.30 19.55
C LEU A 174 -16.46 -9.39 19.24
N ASP A 175 -15.59 -9.12 18.27
CA ASP A 175 -14.32 -9.82 18.10
C ASP A 175 -13.34 -9.33 19.19
N VAL A 176 -13.37 -10.04 20.32
CA VAL A 176 -12.60 -9.68 21.52
C VAL A 176 -11.11 -9.59 21.22
N LEU A 177 -10.56 -10.50 20.43
CA LEU A 177 -9.12 -10.54 20.18
C LEU A 177 -8.69 -9.39 19.25
N LYS A 178 -9.46 -9.13 18.20
CA LYS A 178 -9.24 -7.95 17.34
C LYS A 178 -9.31 -6.66 18.15
N PHE A 179 -10.34 -6.52 18.98
CA PHE A 179 -10.53 -5.35 19.84
C PHE A 179 -9.34 -5.13 20.78
N ILE A 180 -8.86 -6.18 21.45
CA ILE A 180 -7.68 -6.12 22.33
C ILE A 180 -6.45 -5.66 21.55
N LYS A 181 -6.12 -6.34 20.43
CA LYS A 181 -4.94 -6.04 19.61
C LYS A 181 -4.96 -4.60 19.10
N GLU A 182 -6.09 -4.11 18.64
CA GLU A 182 -6.22 -2.74 18.14
C GLU A 182 -6.07 -1.70 19.26
N ARG A 183 -6.67 -1.92 20.44
CA ARG A 183 -6.47 -1.05 21.61
C ARG A 183 -5.01 -0.97 22.05
N GLU A 184 -4.30 -2.10 22.05
CA GLU A 184 -2.87 -2.13 22.40
C GLU A 184 -2.03 -1.35 21.38
N ARG A 185 -2.28 -1.53 20.08
CA ARG A 185 -1.59 -0.77 19.01
C ARG A 185 -1.83 0.73 19.13
N GLU A 186 -3.06 1.14 19.38
CA GLU A 186 -3.40 2.56 19.61
C GLU A 186 -2.61 3.15 20.77
N ARG A 187 -2.46 2.41 21.88
CA ARG A 187 -1.62 2.86 23.01
C ARG A 187 -0.16 2.95 22.62
N THR A 188 0.39 1.95 21.92
CA THR A 188 1.78 1.98 21.42
C THR A 188 2.02 3.21 20.53
N HIS A 189 1.14 3.50 19.57
CA HIS A 189 1.25 4.67 18.71
C HIS A 189 1.11 5.99 19.48
N ALA A 190 0.20 6.06 20.45
CA ALA A 190 0.07 7.25 21.31
C ALA A 190 1.34 7.53 22.11
N TYR A 191 2.01 6.49 22.63
CA TYR A 191 3.28 6.64 23.35
C TYR A 191 4.42 7.13 22.47
N GLN A 192 4.45 6.75 21.20
CA GLN A 192 5.43 7.26 20.23
C GLN A 192 5.20 8.74 19.90
N ARG A 193 3.94 9.17 19.80
CA ARG A 193 3.57 10.56 19.49
C ARG A 193 3.77 11.50 20.68
N PHE A 194 3.45 11.05 21.88
CA PHE A 194 3.59 11.81 23.11
C PHE A 194 4.81 11.31 23.88
N HIS A 195 4.59 10.64 25.01
CA HIS A 195 5.64 10.10 25.85
C HIS A 195 5.23 8.73 26.40
N ALA A 196 6.19 7.79 26.38
CA ALA A 196 6.02 6.45 26.95
C ALA A 196 6.24 6.40 28.47
N SER A 197 6.63 7.51 29.10
CA SER A 197 6.83 7.62 30.55
C SER A 197 5.74 8.49 31.18
N PRO A 198 5.15 8.09 32.32
CA PRO A 198 4.26 8.95 33.09
C PRO A 198 4.99 10.10 33.80
N LEU A 199 6.32 10.03 33.91
CA LEU A 199 7.16 11.00 34.62
C LEU A 199 7.78 12.01 33.66
N VAL A 200 6.95 12.89 33.11
CA VAL A 200 7.36 13.94 32.16
C VAL A 200 6.90 15.31 32.63
N THR A 201 7.71 16.34 32.39
CA THR A 201 7.47 17.70 32.90
C THR A 201 6.18 18.33 32.36
N GLU A 202 5.78 18.05 31.12
CA GLU A 202 4.55 18.58 30.53
C GLU A 202 3.65 17.43 30.06
N PRO A 203 2.98 16.72 30.99
CA PRO A 203 2.27 15.49 30.67
C PRO A 203 0.99 15.75 29.87
N HIS A 204 0.69 14.82 28.96
CA HIS A 204 -0.59 14.76 28.28
C HIS A 204 -1.60 13.95 29.11
N LEU A 205 -2.52 14.64 29.79
CA LEU A 205 -3.43 14.08 30.80
C LEU A 205 -4.45 13.07 30.25
N LYS A 206 -4.71 13.11 28.93
CA LYS A 206 -5.62 12.17 28.26
C LYS A 206 -4.89 11.00 27.58
N GLU A 207 -4.07 11.27 26.57
CA GLU A 207 -3.49 10.24 25.69
C GLU A 207 -2.07 9.76 26.06
N GLY A 208 -1.31 10.46 26.90
CA GLY A 208 0.05 10.04 27.28
C GLY A 208 0.10 8.82 28.22
N ALA A 209 1.28 8.28 28.48
CA ALA A 209 1.47 7.25 29.52
C ALA A 209 0.99 7.77 30.88
N GLY A 210 0.14 7.01 31.55
CA GLY A 210 -0.52 7.40 32.79
C GLY A 210 -1.66 8.40 32.63
N GLY A 211 -2.02 8.77 31.40
CA GLY A 211 -3.22 9.57 31.13
C GLY A 211 -4.50 8.75 31.25
N LEU A 212 -5.65 9.43 31.20
CA LEU A 212 -6.98 8.81 31.32
C LEU A 212 -7.21 7.67 30.33
N ARG A 213 -6.60 7.72 29.14
CA ARG A 213 -6.73 6.68 28.13
C ARG A 213 -6.14 5.34 28.58
N ASP A 214 -5.11 5.31 29.43
CA ASP A 214 -4.62 4.06 30.04
C ASP A 214 -5.70 3.44 30.91
N GLY A 215 -6.37 4.25 31.73
CA GLY A 215 -7.50 3.81 32.55
C GLY A 215 -8.71 3.35 31.72
N HIS A 216 -9.11 4.12 30.70
CA HIS A 216 -10.18 3.72 29.77
C HIS A 216 -9.87 2.40 29.10
N THR A 217 -8.64 2.25 28.59
CA THR A 217 -8.22 1.03 27.89
C THR A 217 -8.21 -0.15 28.84
N ALA A 218 -7.68 -0.01 30.07
CA ALA A 218 -7.74 -1.07 31.07
C ALA A 218 -9.17 -1.55 31.33
N LEU A 219 -10.12 -0.63 31.50
CA LEU A 219 -11.53 -0.97 31.71
C LEU A 219 -12.16 -1.62 30.46
N TRP A 220 -11.89 -1.11 29.26
CA TRP A 220 -12.38 -1.69 28.01
C TRP A 220 -11.85 -3.09 27.77
N LEU A 221 -10.57 -3.35 28.06
CA LEU A 221 -9.98 -4.69 27.91
C LEU A 221 -10.64 -5.71 28.84
N ILE A 222 -10.86 -5.34 30.11
CA ILE A 222 -11.58 -6.19 31.07
C ILE A 222 -13.03 -6.40 30.62
N ALA A 223 -13.70 -5.32 30.20
CA ALA A 223 -15.08 -5.37 29.72
C ALA A 223 -15.23 -6.30 28.51
N ALA A 224 -14.33 -6.16 27.52
CA ALA A 224 -14.31 -6.98 26.31
C ALA A 224 -14.03 -8.46 26.63
N LEU A 225 -13.03 -8.74 27.48
CA LEU A 225 -12.66 -10.11 27.87
C LEU A 225 -13.84 -10.84 28.55
N ASN A 226 -14.64 -10.11 29.33
CA ASN A 226 -15.77 -10.65 30.07
C ASN A 226 -17.12 -10.47 29.34
N ARG A 227 -17.12 -9.85 28.15
CA ARG A 227 -18.33 -9.47 27.38
C ARG A 227 -19.37 -8.75 28.25
N VAL A 228 -18.91 -7.78 29.03
CA VAL A 228 -19.74 -6.90 29.86
C VAL A 228 -19.58 -5.45 29.44
N ARG A 229 -20.49 -4.59 29.91
CA ARG A 229 -20.40 -3.14 29.76
C ARG A 229 -19.28 -2.55 30.62
N THR A 230 -18.73 -1.39 30.24
CA THR A 230 -17.64 -0.73 30.97
C THR A 230 -17.99 -0.40 32.43
N ASP A 231 -19.25 -0.10 32.75
CA ASP A 231 -19.68 0.18 34.13
C ASP A 231 -19.50 -1.02 35.07
N LYS A 232 -19.59 -2.25 34.55
CA LYS A 232 -19.34 -3.48 35.30
C LYS A 232 -17.85 -3.82 35.41
N ALA A 233 -17.01 -3.26 34.53
CA ALA A 233 -15.57 -3.55 34.50
C ALA A 233 -14.83 -3.03 35.73
N TRP A 234 -15.30 -1.96 36.36
CA TRP A 234 -14.73 -1.44 37.62
C TRP A 234 -14.72 -2.48 38.74
N ARG A 235 -15.80 -3.27 38.86
CA ARG A 235 -15.88 -4.34 39.85
C ARG A 235 -14.88 -5.45 39.54
N LEU A 236 -14.82 -5.88 38.28
CA LEU A 236 -13.87 -6.92 37.84
C LEU A 236 -12.42 -6.47 38.05
N LEU A 237 -12.12 -5.19 37.80
CA LEU A 237 -10.79 -4.63 38.06
C LEU A 237 -10.41 -4.71 39.55
N SER A 238 -11.37 -4.51 40.46
CA SER A 238 -11.14 -4.67 41.91
C SER A 238 -10.88 -6.12 42.35
N GLU A 239 -11.23 -7.09 41.50
CA GLU A 239 -10.94 -8.51 41.72
C GLU A 239 -9.55 -8.90 41.17
N ILE A 240 -9.01 -8.12 40.23
CA ILE A 240 -7.69 -8.31 39.61
C ILE A 240 -6.58 -7.62 40.42
N LEU A 241 -6.85 -6.43 40.96
CA LEU A 241 -5.88 -5.63 41.71
C LEU A 241 -5.98 -5.83 43.23
N PRO A 242 -4.86 -5.73 43.96
CA PRO A 242 -4.87 -5.45 45.40
C PRO A 242 -5.73 -4.24 45.76
N ALA A 243 -6.36 -4.27 46.93
CA ALA A 243 -7.33 -3.26 47.34
C ALA A 243 -6.75 -1.83 47.42
N ASP A 244 -5.50 -1.69 47.85
CA ASP A 244 -4.77 -0.43 47.91
C ASP A 244 -4.39 0.10 46.52
N GLU A 245 -3.98 -0.78 45.60
CA GLU A 245 -3.70 -0.43 44.21
C GLU A 245 -4.97 0.00 43.45
N PHE A 246 -6.08 -0.72 43.65
CA PHE A 246 -7.38 -0.35 43.07
C PHE A 246 -7.86 1.01 43.60
N GLN A 247 -7.69 1.26 44.91
CA GLN A 247 -8.02 2.54 45.51
C GLN A 247 -7.17 3.67 44.92
N ALA A 248 -5.86 3.45 44.79
CA ALA A 248 -4.94 4.41 44.16
C ALA A 248 -5.32 4.70 42.70
N PHE A 249 -5.71 3.68 41.93
CA PHE A 249 -6.18 3.83 40.56
C PHE A 249 -7.43 4.70 40.49
N ARG A 250 -8.44 4.40 41.31
CA ARG A 250 -9.70 5.16 41.35
C ARG A 250 -9.47 6.62 41.73
N GLU A 251 -8.71 6.86 42.81
CA GLU A 251 -8.39 8.21 43.26
C GLU A 251 -7.57 8.99 42.23
N GLY A 252 -6.60 8.32 41.59
CA GLY A 252 -5.77 8.89 40.54
C GLY A 252 -6.57 9.26 39.29
N TYR A 253 -7.47 8.37 38.87
CA TYR A 253 -8.36 8.57 37.72
C TYR A 253 -9.24 9.80 37.92
N ASP A 254 -9.89 9.89 39.08
CA ASP A 254 -10.72 11.04 39.46
C ASP A 254 -9.88 12.33 39.57
N PHE A 255 -8.67 12.23 40.13
CA PHE A 255 -7.78 13.37 40.27
C PHE A 255 -7.35 13.94 38.91
N ILE A 256 -6.97 13.08 37.95
CA ILE A 256 -6.58 13.51 36.61
C ILE A 256 -7.77 14.13 35.87
N ASN A 257 -8.97 13.56 35.99
CA ASN A 257 -10.19 14.14 35.43
C ASN A 257 -10.47 15.56 35.98
N ARG A 258 -10.34 15.76 37.30
CA ARG A 258 -10.50 17.07 37.94
C ARG A 258 -9.44 18.08 37.49
N VAL A 259 -8.18 17.64 37.38
CA VAL A 259 -7.07 18.47 36.89
C VAL A 259 -7.31 18.88 35.43
N ARG A 260 -7.80 17.95 34.60
CA ARG A 260 -8.15 18.22 33.20
C ARG A 260 -9.31 19.21 33.06
N MET A 261 -10.36 19.08 33.87
CA MET A 261 -11.45 20.06 33.93
C MET A 261 -10.95 21.45 34.35
N TRP A 262 -10.14 21.51 35.41
CA TRP A 262 -9.53 22.77 35.87
C TRP A 262 -8.73 23.44 34.74
N LEU A 263 -7.96 22.64 33.98
CA LEU A 263 -7.13 23.13 32.89
C LEU A 263 -7.97 23.71 31.74
N HIS A 264 -9.08 23.06 31.38
CA HIS A 264 -10.03 23.53 30.38
C HIS A 264 -10.66 24.87 30.78
N LEU A 265 -11.14 25.00 32.03
CA LEU A 265 -11.72 26.24 32.56
C LEU A 265 -10.67 27.37 32.66
N THR A 266 -9.43 27.02 33.01
CA THR A 266 -8.35 28.01 33.15
C THR A 266 -7.84 28.52 31.81
N ALA A 267 -7.70 27.62 30.82
CA ALA A 267 -7.23 27.96 29.49
C ALA A 267 -8.34 28.56 28.60
N GLN A 268 -9.61 28.40 28.98
CA GLN A 268 -10.79 28.80 28.19
C GLN A 268 -10.79 28.20 26.77
N ARG A 269 -10.26 26.98 26.67
CA ARG A 269 -10.23 26.17 25.45
C ARG A 269 -9.93 24.72 25.81
N ARG A 270 -10.07 23.82 24.83
CA ARG A 270 -9.55 22.46 24.95
C ARG A 270 -8.03 22.51 25.15
N GLN A 271 -7.56 21.95 26.26
CA GLN A 271 -6.15 21.82 26.58
C GLN A 271 -5.95 20.52 27.36
N ASP A 272 -5.26 19.55 26.76
CA ASP A 272 -5.03 18.22 27.36
C ASP A 272 -3.57 18.01 27.79
N VAL A 273 -2.67 18.96 27.47
CA VAL A 273 -1.27 18.99 27.92
C VAL A 273 -1.12 19.98 29.08
N LEU A 274 -0.57 19.52 30.20
CA LEU A 274 -0.31 20.35 31.37
C LEU A 274 1.03 21.09 31.21
N LEU A 275 1.00 22.21 30.50
CA LEU A 275 2.16 23.09 30.31
C LEU A 275 2.67 23.65 31.65
N ARG A 276 3.98 23.93 31.71
CA ARG A 276 4.67 24.37 32.93
C ARG A 276 4.05 25.62 33.58
N GLU A 277 3.50 26.53 32.77
CA GLU A 277 2.81 27.74 33.22
C GLU A 277 1.57 27.46 34.10
N TYR A 278 0.94 26.29 33.95
CA TYR A 278 -0.25 25.92 34.72
C TYR A 278 0.10 25.27 36.05
N HIS A 279 1.32 24.76 36.23
CA HIS A 279 1.71 23.95 37.39
C HIS A 279 1.54 24.70 38.70
N HIS A 280 2.04 25.94 38.77
CA HIS A 280 1.91 26.77 39.95
C HIS A 280 0.43 27.11 40.24
N ARG A 281 -0.29 27.56 39.20
CA ARG A 281 -1.69 28.00 39.30
C ARG A 281 -2.61 26.88 39.78
N ILE A 282 -2.41 25.66 39.27
CA ILE A 282 -3.20 24.50 39.69
C ILE A 282 -2.79 24.01 41.06
N ALA A 283 -1.49 24.02 41.39
CA ALA A 283 -1.01 23.58 42.69
C ALA A 283 -1.62 24.40 43.83
N VAL A 284 -1.60 25.74 43.72
CA VAL A 284 -2.23 26.64 44.70
C VAL A 284 -3.74 26.39 44.81
N SER A 285 -4.39 25.98 43.73
CA SER A 285 -5.83 25.67 43.71
C SER A 285 -6.16 24.26 44.27
N ALA A 286 -5.27 23.29 44.08
CA ALA A 286 -5.49 21.86 44.32
C ALA A 286 -4.93 21.35 45.65
N CYS A 287 -3.85 21.97 46.14
CA CYS A 287 -3.17 21.61 47.36
C CYS A 287 -3.50 22.65 48.44
N LYS A 288 -4.49 22.36 49.28
CA LYS A 288 -4.80 23.15 50.50
C LYS A 288 -3.78 22.84 51.61
N VAL A 289 -2.49 22.92 51.30
CA VAL A 289 -1.39 22.55 52.21
C VAL A 289 -0.73 23.82 52.73
N PRO A 290 -0.48 23.97 54.04
CA PRO A 290 0.35 25.04 54.56
C PRO A 290 1.83 24.78 54.23
N GLY A 291 2.52 25.77 53.64
CA GLY A 291 3.91 25.66 53.20
C GLY A 291 4.30 26.87 52.33
N ASP A 292 5.56 26.95 51.92
CA ASP A 292 5.98 27.91 50.89
C ASP A 292 5.50 27.46 49.48
N GLU A 293 5.55 28.37 48.50
CA GLU A 293 5.02 28.11 47.15
C GLU A 293 5.69 26.90 46.47
N GLU A 294 6.98 26.67 46.73
CA GLU A 294 7.71 25.53 46.16
C GLU A 294 7.24 24.19 46.73
N GLU A 295 6.95 24.14 48.03
CA GLU A 295 6.43 22.95 48.70
C GLU A 295 5.05 22.55 48.17
N ILE A 296 4.16 23.54 47.94
CA ILE A 296 2.81 23.32 47.39
C ILE A 296 2.89 22.73 45.97
N VAL A 297 3.75 23.28 45.12
CA VAL A 297 3.96 22.79 43.75
C VAL A 297 4.56 21.38 43.75
N ARG A 298 5.55 21.12 44.60
CA ARG A 298 6.18 19.81 44.73
C ARG A 298 5.17 18.75 45.19
N GLU A 299 4.28 19.08 46.12
CA GLU A 299 3.22 18.17 46.55
C GLU A 299 2.20 17.91 45.44
N PHE A 300 1.82 18.93 44.67
CA PHE A 300 0.97 18.74 43.49
C PHE A 300 1.61 17.78 42.48
N HIS A 301 2.89 17.98 42.16
CA HIS A 301 3.64 17.08 41.28
C HIS A 301 3.66 15.66 41.82
N ARG A 302 3.96 15.47 43.12
CA ARG A 302 3.96 14.15 43.75
C ARG A 302 2.61 13.44 43.61
N ARG A 303 1.50 14.16 43.81
CA ARG A 303 0.14 13.61 43.64
C ARG A 303 -0.19 13.30 42.18
N LEU A 304 0.14 14.21 41.27
CA LEU A 304 -0.09 14.03 39.82
C LEU A 304 0.67 12.82 39.28
N TYR A 305 1.97 12.73 39.55
CA TYR A 305 2.78 11.64 39.03
C TYR A 305 2.42 10.30 39.66
N ARG A 306 2.07 10.24 40.95
CA ARG A 306 1.53 9.01 41.56
C ARG A 306 0.22 8.55 40.92
N ALA A 307 -0.68 9.50 40.60
CA ALA A 307 -1.91 9.18 39.89
C ALA A 307 -1.62 8.61 38.50
N MET A 308 -0.73 9.26 37.75
CA MET A 308 -0.35 8.83 36.41
C MET A 308 0.37 7.47 36.43
N GLU A 309 1.29 7.26 37.36
CA GLU A 309 1.97 5.99 37.58
C GLU A 309 0.97 4.88 37.92
N SER A 310 -0.02 5.15 38.77
CA SER A 310 -1.05 4.18 39.14
C SER A 310 -1.93 3.78 37.94
N LEU A 311 -2.34 4.74 37.09
CA LEU A 311 -3.08 4.44 35.86
C LEU A 311 -2.24 3.61 34.88
N HIS A 312 -0.98 4.00 34.68
CA HIS A 312 -0.08 3.31 33.77
C HIS A 312 0.25 1.89 34.26
N TYR A 313 0.53 1.74 35.55
CA TYR A 313 0.76 0.45 36.18
C TYR A 313 -0.47 -0.46 36.08
N THR A 314 -1.66 0.07 36.38
CA THR A 314 -2.92 -0.68 36.25
C THR A 314 -3.13 -1.18 34.82
N PHE A 315 -2.91 -0.33 33.82
CA PHE A 315 -2.98 -0.74 32.43
C PHE A 315 -2.02 -1.91 32.13
N ARG A 316 -0.77 -1.84 32.59
CA ARG A 316 0.20 -2.94 32.41
C ARG A 316 -0.20 -4.23 33.12
N VAL A 317 -0.77 -4.15 34.32
CA VAL A 317 -1.29 -5.34 35.04
C VAL A 317 -2.45 -5.96 34.26
N VAL A 318 -3.37 -5.14 33.73
CA VAL A 318 -4.47 -5.63 32.91
C VAL A 318 -3.97 -6.26 31.61
N GLN A 319 -2.96 -5.67 30.96
CA GLN A 319 -2.33 -6.30 29.79
C GLN A 319 -1.76 -7.67 30.13
N ALA A 320 -1.03 -7.80 31.24
CA ALA A 320 -0.51 -9.09 31.69
C ALA A 320 -1.64 -10.10 32.00
N HIS A 321 -2.73 -9.66 32.62
CA HIS A 321 -3.91 -10.48 32.91
C HIS A 321 -4.60 -10.98 31.63
N VAL A 322 -4.83 -10.07 30.67
CA VAL A 322 -5.31 -10.42 29.33
C VAL A 322 -4.35 -11.39 28.65
N ASP A 323 -3.04 -11.22 28.90
CA ASP A 323 -2.04 -12.06 28.29
C ASP A 323 -2.07 -13.51 28.79
N GLU A 324 -2.29 -13.69 30.09
CA GLU A 324 -2.42 -14.97 30.76
C GLU A 324 -3.77 -15.67 30.47
N ALA A 325 -4.80 -14.91 30.12
CA ALA A 325 -6.12 -15.44 29.78
C ALA A 325 -6.07 -16.30 28.52
N GLU A 326 -6.72 -17.47 28.58
CA GLU A 326 -7.00 -18.31 27.41
C GLU A 326 -8.29 -17.80 26.78
N ILE A 327 -8.18 -17.13 25.63
CA ILE A 327 -9.32 -16.60 24.88
C ILE A 327 -9.75 -17.66 23.86
N PRO A 328 -10.95 -18.26 23.98
CA PRO A 328 -11.42 -19.24 23.00
C PRO A 328 -11.61 -18.61 21.63
N LEU A 329 -11.19 -19.34 20.61
CA LEU A 329 -11.38 -19.01 19.20
C LEU A 329 -12.19 -20.11 18.52
N GLU A 330 -12.58 -19.87 17.28
CA GLU A 330 -13.28 -20.84 16.45
C GLU A 330 -12.45 -22.11 16.22
N PHE A 331 -13.11 -23.16 15.73
CA PHE A 331 -12.49 -24.45 15.38
C PHE A 331 -11.71 -25.13 16.54
N GLY A 332 -12.03 -24.79 17.80
CA GLY A 332 -11.40 -25.36 18.98
C GLY A 332 -9.95 -24.93 19.17
N PHE A 333 -9.61 -23.72 18.72
CA PHE A 333 -8.37 -23.05 19.06
C PHE A 333 -8.58 -22.06 20.21
N ALA A 334 -7.49 -21.60 20.80
CA ALA A 334 -7.50 -20.51 21.76
C ALA A 334 -6.23 -19.68 21.64
N ARG A 335 -6.30 -18.42 22.10
CA ARG A 335 -5.14 -17.52 22.19
C ARG A 335 -4.68 -17.40 23.63
N LYS A 336 -3.37 -17.51 23.87
CA LYS A 336 -2.69 -17.20 25.14
C LYS A 336 -1.30 -16.64 24.85
N GLY A 337 -0.92 -15.54 25.51
CA GLY A 337 0.12 -14.65 24.98
C GLY A 337 -0.05 -14.37 23.47
N ASN A 338 1.06 -14.21 22.77
CA ASN A 338 1.04 -14.14 21.30
C ASN A 338 0.94 -15.51 20.62
N PHE A 339 0.42 -16.53 21.30
CA PHE A 339 0.36 -17.90 20.77
C PHE A 339 -1.07 -18.36 20.48
N LEU A 340 -1.23 -19.03 19.34
CA LEU A 340 -2.37 -19.87 19.02
C LEU A 340 -2.11 -21.28 19.58
N LEU A 341 -3.11 -21.79 20.30
CA LEU A 341 -3.09 -23.07 20.99
C LEU A 341 -4.27 -23.93 20.53
N LEU A 342 -4.12 -25.25 20.69
CA LEU A 342 -5.27 -26.15 20.75
C LEU A 342 -5.98 -25.91 22.08
N SER A 343 -7.30 -25.64 22.06
CA SER A 343 -8.05 -25.39 23.28
C SER A 343 -8.04 -26.62 24.20
N ASN A 344 -7.90 -26.39 25.51
CA ASN A 344 -7.77 -27.41 26.56
C ASN A 344 -8.98 -28.34 26.77
N SER A 345 -9.97 -28.31 25.88
CA SER A 345 -11.09 -29.26 25.93
C SER A 345 -10.56 -30.70 25.80
N GLN A 346 -10.90 -31.54 26.78
CA GLN A 346 -10.58 -32.98 26.83
C GLN A 346 -11.01 -33.76 25.56
N THR A 347 -11.75 -33.13 24.68
CA THR A 347 -12.14 -33.55 23.33
C THR A 347 -10.95 -33.77 22.39
N LEU A 348 -9.87 -32.97 22.45
CA LEU A 348 -8.74 -33.12 21.51
C LEU A 348 -7.75 -34.23 21.87
N LYS A 349 -7.62 -34.58 23.17
CA LYS A 349 -6.85 -35.77 23.57
C LYS A 349 -7.51 -37.07 23.08
N ARG A 350 -8.83 -37.07 22.86
CA ARG A 350 -9.56 -38.18 22.22
C ARG A 350 -9.49 -38.16 20.68
N GLU A 351 -9.27 -37.01 20.05
CA GLU A 351 -9.11 -36.87 18.58
C GLU A 351 -7.69 -37.18 18.06
N THR A 352 -6.79 -37.66 18.92
CA THR A 352 -5.56 -38.34 18.46
C THR A 352 -5.85 -39.64 17.69
N GLN A 353 -7.09 -40.14 17.77
CA GLN A 353 -7.69 -41.01 16.75
C GLN A 353 -8.80 -40.23 16.03
N PRO A 354 -8.84 -40.22 14.68
CA PRO A 354 -9.85 -39.48 13.95
C PRO A 354 -11.24 -40.03 14.27
N PRO A 355 -12.23 -39.23 14.68
CA PRO A 355 -13.60 -39.63 14.48
C PRO A 355 -13.79 -39.64 12.96
N SER A 356 -13.85 -40.83 12.37
CA SER A 356 -14.08 -41.04 10.94
C SER A 356 -15.41 -40.48 10.42
N ASN A 357 -16.22 -39.85 11.28
CA ASN A 357 -17.61 -39.50 11.00
C ASN A 357 -18.03 -38.07 11.42
N LEU A 358 -17.12 -37.14 11.77
CA LEU A 358 -17.49 -35.74 12.00
C LEU A 358 -17.36 -34.93 10.71
N THR A 359 -18.43 -34.95 9.92
CA THR A 359 -18.61 -34.05 8.79
C THR A 359 -19.27 -32.74 9.25
N THR A 360 -18.98 -31.61 8.60
CA THR A 360 -19.84 -30.41 8.75
C THR A 360 -21.26 -30.72 8.25
N ALA A 361 -22.21 -29.82 8.44
CA ALA A 361 -23.57 -29.96 7.88
C ALA A 361 -23.56 -30.23 6.36
N ASN A 362 -22.47 -29.87 5.67
CA ASN A 362 -22.27 -30.02 4.22
C ASN A 362 -21.42 -31.25 3.84
N GLY A 363 -21.04 -32.14 4.77
CA GLY A 363 -20.26 -33.34 4.46
C GLY A 363 -18.73 -33.18 4.54
N THR A 364 -18.20 -32.01 4.93
CA THR A 364 -16.75 -31.72 4.95
C THR A 364 -16.02 -32.38 6.13
N PRO A 365 -14.84 -32.99 5.96
CA PRO A 365 -14.02 -33.44 7.10
C PRO A 365 -13.60 -32.28 8.00
N GLN A 366 -14.27 -32.11 9.16
CA GLN A 366 -14.04 -30.97 10.07
C GLN A 366 -12.58 -30.85 10.51
N PHE A 367 -11.89 -31.98 10.63
CA PHE A 367 -10.50 -32.03 11.06
C PHE A 367 -9.52 -31.42 10.04
N ALA A 368 -9.69 -31.72 8.75
CA ALA A 368 -8.80 -31.19 7.72
C ALA A 368 -8.97 -29.67 7.57
N LEU A 369 -10.22 -29.20 7.63
CA LEU A 369 -10.52 -27.76 7.58
C LEU A 369 -9.92 -27.02 8.78
N LYS A 370 -9.93 -27.64 9.97
CA LYS A 370 -9.29 -27.08 11.17
C LYS A 370 -7.79 -26.78 10.98
N LEU A 371 -7.07 -27.58 10.19
CA LEU A 371 -5.66 -27.31 9.86
C LEU A 371 -5.53 -25.97 9.12
N MET A 372 -6.33 -25.77 8.06
CA MET A 372 -6.33 -24.52 7.28
C MET A 372 -6.76 -23.31 8.12
N LYS A 373 -7.80 -23.47 8.94
CA LYS A 373 -8.29 -22.41 9.84
C LYS A 373 -7.26 -21.99 10.88
N ALA A 374 -6.36 -22.88 11.31
CA ALA A 374 -5.25 -22.52 12.20
C ALA A 374 -4.37 -21.42 11.58
N PHE A 375 -3.98 -21.60 10.30
CA PHE A 375 -3.15 -20.63 9.57
C PHE A 375 -3.90 -19.31 9.34
N GLU A 376 -5.19 -19.37 8.99
CA GLU A 376 -6.02 -18.18 8.83
C GLU A 376 -6.09 -17.38 10.15
N LEU A 377 -6.30 -18.04 11.30
CA LEU A 377 -6.32 -17.40 12.61
C LEU A 377 -4.96 -16.79 12.99
N MET A 378 -3.86 -17.50 12.71
CA MET A 378 -2.50 -16.97 12.91
C MET A 378 -2.26 -15.70 12.09
N GLN A 379 -2.79 -15.64 10.88
CA GLN A 379 -2.65 -14.49 10.01
C GLN A 379 -3.53 -13.33 10.45
N ARG A 380 -4.80 -13.63 10.72
CA ARG A 380 -5.82 -12.65 11.11
C ARG A 380 -5.40 -11.86 12.34
N TYR A 381 -4.93 -12.57 13.37
CA TYR A 381 -4.65 -11.99 14.69
C TYR A 381 -3.16 -11.81 15.02
N ASP A 382 -2.27 -12.04 14.06
CA ASP A 382 -0.82 -11.99 14.25
C ASP A 382 -0.35 -12.90 15.41
N LEU A 383 -0.71 -14.18 15.35
CA LEU A 383 -0.35 -15.18 16.35
C LEU A 383 0.72 -16.14 15.83
N GLN A 384 1.55 -16.62 16.76
CA GLN A 384 2.50 -17.70 16.55
C GLN A 384 1.88 -19.05 16.96
N PRO A 385 2.20 -20.18 16.31
CA PRO A 385 1.81 -21.47 16.86
C PRO A 385 2.54 -21.74 18.17
N SER A 386 1.88 -22.39 19.13
CA SER A 386 2.61 -23.04 20.23
C SER A 386 3.45 -24.21 19.71
N ALA A 387 4.42 -24.67 20.51
CA ALA A 387 5.23 -25.83 20.15
C ALA A 387 4.38 -27.10 19.89
N GLU A 388 3.34 -27.31 20.70
CA GLU A 388 2.40 -28.43 20.53
C GLU A 388 1.57 -28.28 19.26
N LEU A 389 1.06 -27.07 18.97
CA LEU A 389 0.28 -26.82 17.77
C LEU A 389 1.15 -27.00 16.51
N LEU A 390 2.39 -26.49 16.52
CA LEU A 390 3.32 -26.64 15.40
C LEU A 390 3.60 -28.12 15.08
N LYS A 391 3.85 -28.92 16.13
CA LYS A 391 4.04 -30.37 15.98
C LYS A 391 2.78 -31.04 15.42
N TRP A 392 1.61 -30.68 15.96
CA TRP A 392 0.32 -31.21 15.51
C TRP A 392 0.02 -30.89 14.05
N LEU A 393 0.27 -29.65 13.60
CA LEU A 393 0.10 -29.24 12.20
C LEU A 393 0.98 -30.09 11.27
N LYS A 394 2.25 -30.28 11.63
CA LYS A 394 3.20 -31.07 10.83
C LYS A 394 2.82 -32.55 10.76
N GLU A 395 2.41 -33.16 11.87
CA GLU A 395 2.00 -34.57 11.92
C GLU A 395 0.74 -34.85 11.10
N ASN A 396 -0.12 -33.85 10.93
CA ASN A 396 -1.42 -33.98 10.27
C ASN A 396 -1.48 -33.34 8.89
N ALA A 397 -0.37 -32.78 8.38
CA ALA A 397 -0.34 -31.98 7.16
C ALA A 397 -1.01 -32.66 5.97
N GLN A 398 -0.79 -33.96 5.77
CA GLN A 398 -1.35 -34.71 4.62
C GLN A 398 -2.88 -34.75 4.58
N ARG A 399 -3.56 -34.53 5.71
CA ARG A 399 -5.03 -34.58 5.78
C ARG A 399 -5.71 -33.43 5.03
N VAL A 400 -5.00 -32.33 4.75
CA VAL A 400 -5.57 -31.25 3.94
C VAL A 400 -5.77 -31.65 2.47
N SER A 401 -5.18 -32.75 2.01
CA SER A 401 -5.48 -33.31 0.69
C SER A 401 -6.96 -33.71 0.52
N GLU A 402 -7.65 -34.01 1.63
CA GLU A 402 -9.08 -34.35 1.66
C GLU A 402 -9.99 -33.14 1.35
N ILE A 403 -9.47 -31.91 1.43
CA ILE A 403 -10.24 -30.66 1.33
C ILE A 403 -9.76 -29.73 0.20
N GLN A 404 -8.95 -30.22 -0.75
CA GLN A 404 -8.42 -29.39 -1.85
C GLN A 404 -9.51 -28.72 -2.69
N ALA A 405 -10.67 -29.37 -2.83
CA ALA A 405 -11.83 -28.85 -3.56
C ALA A 405 -12.93 -28.28 -2.64
N ASN A 406 -12.64 -28.07 -1.36
CA ASN A 406 -13.62 -27.57 -0.40
C ASN A 406 -13.71 -26.02 -0.49
N PRO A 407 -14.93 -25.45 -0.64
CA PRO A 407 -15.09 -24.00 -0.76
C PRO A 407 -14.58 -23.19 0.45
N GLU A 408 -14.81 -23.68 1.68
CA GLU A 408 -14.36 -22.99 2.91
C GLU A 408 -12.83 -23.01 3.02
N ALA A 409 -12.19 -24.12 2.63
CA ALA A 409 -10.74 -24.22 2.57
C ALA A 409 -10.13 -23.32 1.49
N ALA A 410 -10.78 -23.22 0.33
CA ALA A 410 -10.39 -22.34 -0.75
C ALA A 410 -10.47 -20.86 -0.32
N GLU A 411 -11.55 -20.45 0.33
CA GLU A 411 -11.70 -19.12 0.90
C GLU A 411 -10.59 -18.81 1.92
N SER A 412 -10.32 -19.72 2.86
CA SER A 412 -9.22 -19.58 3.82
C SER A 412 -7.87 -19.45 3.12
N PHE A 413 -7.58 -20.28 2.10
CA PHE A 413 -6.33 -20.22 1.37
C PHE A 413 -6.17 -18.90 0.61
N LEU A 414 -7.21 -18.41 -0.05
CA LEU A 414 -7.19 -17.11 -0.75
C LEU A 414 -7.05 -15.95 0.23
N ALA A 415 -7.68 -16.01 1.41
CA ALA A 415 -7.49 -15.03 2.48
C ALA A 415 -6.04 -15.04 3.00
N ILE A 416 -5.46 -16.22 3.16
CA ILE A 416 -4.05 -16.37 3.55
C ILE A 416 -3.13 -15.78 2.49
N LEU A 417 -3.39 -16.12 1.23
CA LEU A 417 -2.58 -15.68 0.09
C LEU A 417 -2.70 -14.17 -0.12
N THR A 418 -3.84 -13.55 0.14
CA THR A 418 -4.01 -12.09 0.02
C THR A 418 -3.55 -11.30 1.24
N GLY A 419 -3.13 -11.96 2.33
CA GLY A 419 -2.60 -11.22 3.46
C GLY A 419 -3.66 -10.68 4.41
N VAL A 420 -4.80 -11.36 4.59
CA VAL A 420 -5.88 -10.88 5.46
C VAL A 420 -5.42 -10.77 6.92
N GLY A 421 -5.65 -9.61 7.53
CA GLY A 421 -5.36 -9.35 8.94
C GLY A 421 -4.04 -8.64 9.19
N ASP A 422 -3.47 -8.91 10.36
CA ASP A 422 -2.42 -8.07 10.94
C ASP A 422 -1.01 -8.66 10.90
N ALA A 423 -0.89 -9.96 10.59
CA ALA A 423 0.40 -10.61 10.55
C ALA A 423 1.30 -10.02 9.45
N PRO A 424 2.64 -9.94 9.66
CA PRO A 424 3.59 -9.69 8.59
C PRO A 424 3.35 -10.62 7.41
N TYR A 425 3.20 -10.02 6.24
CA TYR A 425 2.82 -10.72 5.03
C TYR A 425 3.84 -11.81 4.65
N GLY A 426 3.35 -12.98 4.23
CA GLY A 426 4.18 -14.12 3.83
C GLY A 426 4.56 -15.09 4.96
N ARG A 427 4.58 -14.64 6.23
CA ARG A 427 4.97 -15.48 7.38
C ARG A 427 4.14 -16.76 7.49
N VAL A 428 2.82 -16.65 7.29
CA VAL A 428 1.91 -17.78 7.42
C VAL A 428 2.07 -18.76 6.24
N LEU A 429 2.32 -18.26 5.02
CA LEU A 429 2.62 -19.11 3.86
C LEU A 429 3.92 -19.89 4.04
N GLU A 430 4.96 -19.24 4.60
CA GLU A 430 6.21 -19.91 4.97
C GLU A 430 5.96 -21.00 5.99
N LEU A 431 5.19 -20.72 7.04
CA LEU A 431 4.82 -21.72 8.04
C LEU A 431 4.02 -22.89 7.43
N MET A 432 3.11 -22.63 6.50
CA MET A 432 2.41 -23.68 5.75
C MET A 432 3.39 -24.54 4.93
N ALA A 433 4.41 -23.93 4.33
CA ALA A 433 5.46 -24.66 3.61
C ALA A 433 6.33 -25.50 4.56
N GLU A 434 6.77 -24.94 5.69
CA GLU A 434 7.61 -25.61 6.70
C GLU A 434 6.92 -26.81 7.36
N THR A 435 5.61 -26.71 7.57
CA THR A 435 4.78 -27.79 8.15
C THR A 435 4.39 -28.85 7.11
N GLY A 436 4.58 -28.59 5.81
CA GLY A 436 4.17 -29.46 4.71
C GLY A 436 2.68 -29.36 4.35
N VAL A 437 1.94 -28.44 4.98
CA VAL A 437 0.51 -28.21 4.71
C VAL A 437 0.32 -27.62 3.31
N LEU A 438 1.18 -26.68 2.91
CA LEU A 438 1.14 -26.12 1.55
C LEU A 438 1.36 -27.19 0.47
N GLU A 439 2.28 -28.12 0.73
CA GLU A 439 2.57 -29.25 -0.17
C GLU A 439 1.35 -30.15 -0.37
N ALA A 440 0.68 -30.48 0.75
CA ALA A 440 -0.49 -31.35 0.73
C ALA A 440 -1.74 -30.66 0.17
N TYR A 441 -1.88 -29.34 0.32
CA TYR A 441 -3.01 -28.58 -0.20
C TYR A 441 -2.85 -28.20 -1.68
N MET A 442 -1.61 -27.92 -2.11
CA MET A 442 -1.27 -27.54 -3.48
C MET A 442 -0.24 -28.49 -4.10
N PRO A 443 -0.67 -29.61 -4.71
CA PRO A 443 0.22 -30.60 -5.33
C PRO A 443 1.14 -30.05 -6.43
N GLU A 444 0.72 -28.98 -7.10
CA GLU A 444 1.47 -28.30 -8.15
C GLU A 444 2.70 -27.60 -7.56
N TRP A 445 2.54 -26.97 -6.40
CA TRP A 445 3.65 -26.39 -5.64
C TRP A 445 4.61 -27.49 -5.19
N ALA A 446 4.11 -28.64 -4.72
CA ALA A 446 4.94 -29.76 -4.28
C ALA A 446 5.96 -30.22 -5.33
N LYS A 447 5.55 -30.23 -6.60
CA LYS A 447 6.42 -30.62 -7.74
C LYS A 447 7.50 -29.57 -8.04
N ALA A 448 7.19 -28.30 -7.86
CA ALA A 448 8.07 -27.19 -8.25
C ALA A 448 8.89 -26.59 -7.10
N ALA A 449 8.50 -26.80 -5.84
CA ALA A 449 9.06 -26.09 -4.70
C ALA A 449 10.59 -26.16 -4.60
N ARG A 450 11.14 -27.34 -4.92
CA ARG A 450 12.57 -27.67 -4.84
C ARG A 450 13.26 -27.65 -6.21
N TYR A 451 12.57 -27.24 -7.28
CA TYR A 451 13.11 -27.17 -8.62
C TYR A 451 14.03 -25.95 -8.76
N VAL A 452 15.22 -26.16 -9.34
CA VAL A 452 16.20 -25.11 -9.64
C VAL A 452 16.13 -24.84 -11.14
N PRO A 453 15.73 -23.64 -11.57
CA PRO A 453 15.70 -23.25 -12.99
C PRO A 453 17.09 -23.34 -13.63
N SER A 454 17.17 -23.62 -14.93
CA SER A 454 18.46 -23.71 -15.64
C SER A 454 19.07 -22.33 -15.93
N ASN A 455 18.25 -21.28 -15.86
CA ASN A 455 18.65 -19.90 -16.06
C ASN A 455 19.51 -19.35 -14.91
N ALA A 456 20.71 -18.87 -15.24
CA ALA A 456 21.72 -18.38 -14.30
C ALA A 456 21.30 -17.17 -13.44
N ALA A 457 20.19 -16.48 -13.78
CA ALA A 457 19.71 -15.36 -12.98
C ALA A 457 18.88 -15.75 -11.76
N HIS A 458 18.34 -16.98 -11.69
CA HIS A 458 17.56 -17.39 -10.52
C HIS A 458 18.50 -17.68 -9.34
N LYS A 459 18.38 -16.85 -8.29
CA LYS A 459 19.06 -17.08 -7.01
C LYS A 459 18.34 -18.12 -6.14
N PHE A 460 17.05 -18.35 -6.40
CA PHE A 460 16.15 -19.13 -5.57
C PHE A 460 15.54 -20.31 -6.34
N THR A 461 15.09 -21.35 -5.64
CA THR A 461 14.23 -22.39 -6.24
C THR A 461 12.91 -21.78 -6.69
N VAL A 462 12.17 -22.44 -7.58
CA VAL A 462 10.85 -21.97 -8.03
C VAL A 462 9.90 -21.76 -6.84
N GLY A 463 9.93 -22.64 -5.84
CA GLY A 463 9.11 -22.49 -4.63
C GLY A 463 9.38 -21.21 -3.83
N GLU A 464 10.64 -20.91 -3.56
CA GLU A 464 11.00 -19.69 -2.84
C GLU A 464 10.76 -18.44 -3.69
N HIS A 465 10.96 -18.54 -5.02
CA HIS A 465 10.68 -17.48 -5.95
C HIS A 465 9.20 -17.08 -5.94
N VAL A 466 8.26 -18.02 -6.11
CA VAL A 466 6.82 -17.67 -6.11
C VAL A 466 6.34 -17.10 -4.77
N LEU A 467 6.89 -17.57 -3.63
CA LEU A 467 6.59 -16.98 -2.33
C LEU A 467 7.13 -15.54 -2.24
N LYS A 468 8.34 -15.28 -2.75
CA LYS A 468 8.89 -13.92 -2.88
C LYS A 468 8.05 -13.04 -3.78
N THR A 469 7.60 -13.53 -4.94
CA THR A 469 6.72 -12.79 -5.86
C THR A 469 5.45 -12.32 -5.14
N VAL A 470 4.82 -13.23 -4.39
CA VAL A 470 3.64 -12.95 -3.58
C VAL A 470 3.94 -11.89 -2.50
N ARG A 471 5.11 -11.94 -1.84
CA ARG A 471 5.56 -10.89 -0.90
C ARG A 471 5.81 -9.54 -1.56
N GLU A 472 6.47 -9.50 -2.72
CA GLU A 472 6.72 -8.24 -3.45
C GLU A 472 5.42 -7.60 -3.93
N LEU A 473 4.45 -8.40 -4.36
CA LEU A 473 3.12 -7.92 -4.72
C LEU A 473 2.41 -7.26 -3.52
N ALA A 474 2.53 -7.82 -2.32
CA ALA A 474 2.01 -7.19 -1.10
C ALA A 474 2.76 -5.91 -0.71
N ARG A 475 4.06 -5.78 -1.03
CA ARG A 475 4.80 -4.51 -0.85
C ARG A 475 4.31 -3.44 -1.80
N LEU A 476 4.02 -3.78 -3.06
CA LEU A 476 3.41 -2.84 -4.03
C LEU A 476 2.04 -2.35 -3.54
N ARG A 477 1.24 -3.23 -2.91
CA ARG A 477 -0.01 -2.84 -2.25
C ARG A 477 0.19 -1.81 -1.15
N GLU A 478 1.22 -2.01 -0.33
CA GLU A 478 1.52 -1.10 0.77
C GLU A 478 2.06 0.24 0.26
N ALA A 479 2.92 0.24 -0.75
CA ALA A 479 3.37 1.45 -1.44
C ALA A 479 2.18 2.27 -2.00
N ALA A 480 1.19 1.59 -2.58
CA ALA A 480 -0.05 2.22 -3.03
C ALA A 480 -0.84 2.87 -1.86
N ARG A 481 -0.94 2.20 -0.71
CA ARG A 481 -1.60 2.76 0.49
C ARG A 481 -0.85 3.97 1.07
N GLN A 482 0.47 4.01 0.89
CA GLN A 482 1.31 5.13 1.30
C GLN A 482 1.28 6.31 0.31
N GLY A 483 0.56 6.19 -0.81
CA GLY A 483 0.38 7.26 -1.77
C GLY A 483 1.47 7.33 -2.85
N GLU A 484 2.27 6.28 -3.03
CA GLU A 484 3.35 6.26 -4.03
C GLU A 484 2.81 6.15 -5.46
N PHE A 485 3.27 7.04 -6.34
CA PHE A 485 2.99 6.98 -7.78
C PHE A 485 3.96 6.04 -8.49
N PRO A 486 3.52 5.18 -9.45
CA PRO A 486 2.18 5.06 -10.01
C PRO A 486 1.27 4.04 -9.27
N TRP A 487 1.72 3.49 -8.14
CA TRP A 487 1.08 2.33 -7.50
C TRP A 487 -0.34 2.61 -7.03
N VAL A 488 -0.65 3.82 -6.57
CA VAL A 488 -2.02 4.23 -6.22
C VAL A 488 -3.00 3.98 -7.38
N ASP A 489 -2.69 4.53 -8.55
CA ASP A 489 -3.57 4.47 -9.72
C ASP A 489 -3.68 3.07 -10.32
N VAL A 490 -2.58 2.31 -10.27
CA VAL A 490 -2.52 0.94 -10.76
C VAL A 490 -3.33 0.03 -9.83
N TRP A 491 -3.16 0.15 -8.51
CA TRP A 491 -3.86 -0.69 -7.53
C TRP A 491 -5.35 -0.41 -7.48
N ASN A 492 -5.76 0.85 -7.61
CA ASN A 492 -7.17 1.24 -7.68
C ASN A 492 -7.90 0.66 -8.90
N GLY A 493 -7.17 0.26 -9.95
CA GLY A 493 -7.74 -0.38 -11.13
C GLY A 493 -7.64 -1.91 -11.16
N VAL A 494 -7.24 -2.56 -10.06
CA VAL A 494 -7.20 -4.02 -9.95
C VAL A 494 -8.63 -4.55 -9.86
N ALA A 495 -9.03 -5.39 -10.82
CA ALA A 495 -10.37 -5.96 -10.87
C ALA A 495 -10.60 -7.07 -9.84
N ASP A 496 -9.60 -7.92 -9.61
CA ASP A 496 -9.69 -9.04 -8.65
C ASP A 496 -8.33 -9.29 -7.98
N GLU A 497 -8.20 -8.82 -6.74
CA GLU A 497 -6.96 -8.95 -5.97
C GLU A 497 -6.63 -10.42 -5.66
N GLN A 498 -7.64 -11.24 -5.31
CA GLN A 498 -7.41 -12.66 -4.99
C GLN A 498 -6.84 -13.42 -6.20
N VAL A 499 -7.38 -13.17 -7.40
CA VAL A 499 -6.88 -13.78 -8.63
C VAL A 499 -5.47 -13.28 -8.97
N LEU A 500 -5.16 -12.00 -8.73
CA LEU A 500 -3.80 -11.47 -8.94
C LEU A 500 -2.76 -12.16 -8.04
N PHE A 501 -3.06 -12.31 -6.75
CA PHE A 501 -2.19 -13.02 -5.81
C PHE A 501 -2.07 -14.52 -6.14
N LEU A 502 -3.16 -15.15 -6.57
CA LEU A 502 -3.13 -16.54 -7.02
C LEU A 502 -2.30 -16.71 -8.30
N ALA A 503 -2.40 -15.78 -9.26
CA ALA A 503 -1.56 -15.77 -10.45
C ALA A 503 -0.08 -15.60 -10.09
N ALA A 504 0.25 -14.71 -9.15
CA ALA A 504 1.61 -14.54 -8.63
C ALA A 504 2.15 -15.84 -8.03
N PHE A 505 1.33 -16.59 -7.29
CA PHE A 505 1.72 -17.86 -6.70
C PHE A 505 1.90 -18.99 -7.73
N LEU A 506 1.09 -19.01 -8.80
CA LEU A 506 1.05 -20.10 -9.77
C LEU A 506 1.95 -19.93 -11.01
N HIS A 507 2.35 -18.69 -11.34
CA HIS A 507 2.88 -18.36 -12.67
C HIS A 507 4.02 -19.26 -13.17
N ASP A 508 4.90 -19.67 -12.26
CA ASP A 508 6.13 -20.39 -12.59
C ASP A 508 6.10 -21.88 -12.22
N LEU A 509 5.00 -22.38 -11.63
CA LEU A 509 4.93 -23.77 -11.17
C LEU A 509 5.02 -24.79 -12.33
N GLY A 510 4.73 -24.36 -13.57
CA GLY A 510 4.88 -25.18 -14.77
C GLY A 510 6.32 -25.52 -15.16
N LYS A 511 7.32 -24.75 -14.68
CA LYS A 511 8.75 -24.95 -15.03
C LYS A 511 9.31 -26.31 -14.62
N ALA A 512 8.75 -26.91 -13.58
CA ALA A 512 9.15 -28.24 -13.11
C ALA A 512 8.71 -29.39 -14.04
N VAL A 513 7.77 -29.13 -14.95
CA VAL A 513 7.27 -30.13 -15.92
C VAL A 513 8.03 -29.99 -17.24
N ASP A 514 8.04 -28.79 -17.84
CA ASP A 514 8.87 -28.45 -18.99
C ASP A 514 9.19 -26.96 -18.95
N GLU A 515 10.48 -26.62 -18.89
CA GLU A 515 10.94 -25.23 -18.83
C GLU A 515 10.68 -24.46 -20.13
N ARG A 516 10.58 -25.13 -21.29
CA ARG A 516 10.35 -24.48 -22.59
C ARG A 516 8.87 -24.21 -22.86
N GLU A 517 7.98 -25.03 -22.33
CA GLU A 517 6.52 -24.90 -22.51
C GLU A 517 5.81 -24.43 -21.23
N HIS A 518 6.54 -23.91 -20.25
CA HIS A 518 6.00 -23.55 -18.94
C HIS A 518 4.85 -22.55 -18.99
N GLU A 519 4.77 -21.65 -19.97
CA GLU A 519 3.62 -20.75 -20.15
C GLU A 519 2.34 -21.53 -20.53
N SER A 520 2.46 -22.53 -21.41
CA SER A 520 1.35 -23.39 -21.84
C SER A 520 0.93 -24.36 -20.74
N ILE A 521 1.91 -24.94 -20.04
CA ILE A 521 1.67 -25.82 -18.90
C ILE A 521 1.11 -25.03 -17.71
N GLY A 522 1.63 -23.84 -17.46
CA GLY A 522 1.18 -22.92 -16.42
C GLY A 522 -0.26 -22.48 -16.63
N LYS A 523 -0.64 -22.18 -17.89
CA LYS A 523 -2.03 -21.91 -18.28
C LYS A 523 -2.99 -23.04 -17.87
N GLU A 524 -2.70 -24.27 -18.27
CA GLU A 524 -3.53 -25.44 -17.95
C GLU A 524 -3.57 -25.72 -16.44
N THR A 525 -2.43 -25.56 -15.77
CA THR A 525 -2.31 -25.68 -14.31
C THR A 525 -3.18 -24.66 -13.59
N ALA A 526 -3.13 -23.41 -14.02
CA ALA A 526 -3.90 -22.31 -13.45
C ALA A 526 -5.41 -22.55 -13.57
N LYS A 527 -5.85 -23.05 -14.73
CA LYS A 527 -7.25 -23.45 -14.95
C LYS A 527 -7.69 -24.56 -13.99
N GLN A 528 -6.93 -25.65 -13.90
CA GLN A 528 -7.23 -26.77 -13.01
C GLN A 528 -7.29 -26.35 -11.54
N VAL A 529 -6.35 -25.50 -11.10
CA VAL A 529 -6.34 -24.97 -9.73
C VAL A 529 -7.55 -24.06 -9.50
N GLY A 530 -7.87 -23.16 -10.43
CA GLY A 530 -9.02 -22.26 -10.31
C GLY A 530 -10.35 -23.02 -10.21
N GLU A 531 -10.56 -24.02 -11.06
CA GLU A 531 -11.74 -24.90 -11.01
C GLU A 531 -11.79 -25.70 -9.70
N ARG A 532 -10.65 -26.24 -9.25
CA ARG A 532 -10.55 -26.98 -7.98
C ARG A 532 -10.90 -26.10 -6.79
N LEU A 533 -10.46 -24.84 -6.78
CA LEU A 533 -10.79 -23.88 -5.73
C LEU A 533 -12.22 -23.34 -5.81
N GLY A 534 -13.03 -23.74 -6.81
CA GLY A 534 -14.41 -23.31 -6.97
C GLY A 534 -14.57 -21.87 -7.43
N LEU A 535 -13.56 -21.32 -8.14
CA LEU A 535 -13.67 -19.99 -8.74
C LEU A 535 -14.72 -19.98 -9.85
N ALA A 536 -15.44 -18.87 -9.98
CA ALA A 536 -16.34 -18.64 -11.11
C ALA A 536 -15.55 -18.62 -12.44
N GLU A 537 -16.22 -18.98 -13.54
CA GLU A 537 -15.59 -19.19 -14.86
C GLU A 537 -14.83 -17.94 -15.36
N ASP A 538 -15.37 -16.75 -15.12
CA ASP A 538 -14.73 -15.47 -15.43
C ASP A 538 -13.42 -15.26 -14.66
N ARG A 539 -13.40 -15.62 -13.37
CA ARG A 539 -12.20 -15.55 -12.52
C ARG A 539 -11.16 -16.59 -12.94
N VAL A 540 -11.59 -17.81 -13.31
CA VAL A 540 -10.69 -18.85 -13.87
C VAL A 540 -10.05 -18.37 -15.17
N ASN A 541 -10.84 -17.78 -16.07
CA ASN A 541 -10.33 -17.23 -17.33
C ASN A 541 -9.34 -16.09 -17.10
N LEU A 542 -9.60 -15.22 -16.12
CA LEU A 542 -8.67 -14.15 -15.74
C LEU A 542 -7.35 -14.71 -15.18
N LEU A 543 -7.43 -15.69 -14.28
CA LEU A 543 -6.28 -16.37 -13.69
C LEU A 543 -5.42 -17.03 -14.77
N GLU A 544 -6.05 -17.81 -15.66
CA GLU A 544 -5.43 -18.48 -16.80
C GLU A 544 -4.69 -17.46 -17.68
N ARG A 545 -5.35 -16.35 -17.98
CA ARG A 545 -4.83 -15.29 -18.83
C ARG A 545 -3.62 -14.59 -18.20
N LEU A 546 -3.66 -14.28 -16.91
CA LEU A 546 -2.53 -13.69 -16.18
C LEU A 546 -1.32 -14.62 -16.21
N VAL A 547 -1.50 -15.89 -15.84
CA VAL A 547 -0.41 -16.88 -15.84
C VAL A 547 0.15 -17.10 -17.24
N ARG A 548 -0.69 -17.14 -18.28
CA ARG A 548 -0.22 -17.30 -19.66
C ARG A 548 0.54 -16.07 -20.18
N GLN A 549 0.17 -14.86 -19.74
CA GLN A 549 0.69 -13.61 -20.30
C GLN A 549 1.71 -12.89 -19.39
N HIS A 550 2.11 -13.48 -18.26
CA HIS A 550 2.94 -12.83 -17.24
C HIS A 550 4.27 -12.25 -17.78
N MET A 551 4.84 -12.87 -18.82
CA MET A 551 6.07 -12.40 -19.48
C MET A 551 5.86 -11.33 -20.56
N VAL A 552 4.63 -10.99 -20.96
CA VAL A 552 4.37 -10.10 -22.10
C VAL A 552 5.02 -8.72 -21.91
N LEU A 553 4.87 -8.10 -20.75
CA LEU A 553 5.46 -6.77 -20.49
C LEU A 553 6.99 -6.85 -20.39
N LEU A 554 7.51 -7.80 -19.62
CA LEU A 554 8.97 -7.96 -19.43
C LEU A 554 9.68 -8.31 -20.74
N SER A 555 9.17 -9.26 -21.53
CA SER A 555 9.74 -9.64 -22.81
C SER A 555 9.65 -8.53 -23.85
N THR A 556 8.53 -7.80 -23.90
CA THR A 556 8.35 -6.67 -24.82
C THR A 556 9.29 -5.52 -24.46
N ALA A 557 9.43 -5.19 -23.17
CA ALA A 557 10.32 -4.14 -22.69
C ALA A 557 11.80 -4.45 -23.00
N ARG A 558 12.19 -5.74 -22.94
CA ARG A 558 13.56 -6.18 -23.20
C ARG A 558 13.91 -6.30 -24.69
N LEU A 559 13.01 -6.87 -25.50
CA LEU A 559 13.35 -7.32 -26.86
C LEU A 559 12.82 -6.41 -27.98
N ARG A 560 11.78 -5.63 -27.72
CA ARG A 560 11.10 -4.83 -28.76
C ARG A 560 11.38 -3.35 -28.61
N ASP A 561 11.23 -2.61 -29.70
CA ASP A 561 11.16 -1.16 -29.59
C ASP A 561 9.81 -0.72 -29.01
N ILE A 562 9.78 -0.44 -27.71
CA ILE A 562 8.60 0.02 -26.97
C ILE A 562 8.07 1.40 -27.42
N TYR A 563 8.78 2.10 -28.31
CA TYR A 563 8.34 3.37 -28.89
C TYR A 563 7.82 3.22 -30.33
N ALA A 564 7.92 2.03 -30.92
CA ALA A 564 7.35 1.76 -32.23
C ALA A 564 5.82 1.64 -32.12
N PRO A 565 5.03 2.34 -32.96
CA PRO A 565 3.57 2.23 -32.95
C PRO A 565 3.06 0.79 -33.06
N ASP A 566 3.68 -0.04 -33.90
CA ASP A 566 3.28 -1.44 -34.08
C ASP A 566 3.56 -2.28 -32.84
N THR A 567 4.65 -2.02 -32.11
CA THR A 567 4.93 -2.71 -30.84
C THR A 567 3.85 -2.39 -29.81
N LEU A 568 3.54 -1.10 -29.64
CA LEU A 568 2.51 -0.65 -28.69
C LEU A 568 1.12 -1.19 -29.07
N PHE A 569 0.77 -1.12 -30.36
CA PHE A 569 -0.50 -1.65 -30.88
C PHE A 569 -0.62 -3.16 -30.68
N ASN A 570 0.42 -3.94 -31.02
CA ASN A 570 0.41 -5.39 -30.85
C ASN A 570 0.38 -5.79 -29.37
N CYS A 571 1.08 -5.07 -28.50
CA CYS A 571 1.02 -5.28 -27.06
C CYS A 571 -0.37 -4.94 -26.51
N ALA A 572 -0.94 -3.79 -26.87
CA ALA A 572 -2.31 -3.38 -26.51
C ALA A 572 -3.34 -4.42 -26.97
N LYS A 573 -3.24 -4.91 -28.22
CA LYS A 573 -4.11 -5.98 -28.72
C LYS A 573 -3.99 -7.28 -27.91
N THR A 574 -2.79 -7.61 -27.44
CA THR A 574 -2.54 -8.81 -26.62
C THR A 574 -3.09 -8.65 -25.20
N VAL A 575 -2.96 -7.45 -24.63
CA VAL A 575 -3.40 -7.07 -23.28
C VAL A 575 -4.89 -6.76 -23.22
N GLY A 576 -5.53 -6.35 -24.32
CA GLY A 576 -6.98 -6.21 -24.47
C GLY A 576 -7.61 -5.00 -23.77
N ASP A 577 -7.41 -4.86 -22.46
CA ASP A 577 -8.14 -3.89 -21.61
C ASP A 577 -7.27 -3.30 -20.49
N GLU A 578 -7.69 -2.14 -19.95
CA GLU A 578 -6.94 -1.39 -18.94
C GLU A 578 -6.83 -2.11 -17.59
N ALA A 579 -7.90 -2.78 -17.14
CA ALA A 579 -7.91 -3.47 -15.85
C ALA A 579 -6.91 -4.64 -15.85
N PHE A 580 -6.89 -5.41 -16.94
CA PHE A 580 -5.91 -6.48 -17.13
C PHE A 580 -4.49 -5.95 -17.25
N LEU A 581 -4.25 -4.83 -17.96
CA LEU A 581 -2.93 -4.21 -18.05
C LEU A 581 -2.36 -3.86 -16.67
N LYS A 582 -3.18 -3.31 -15.78
CA LYS A 582 -2.77 -2.93 -14.42
C LYS A 582 -2.41 -4.15 -13.57
N MET A 583 -3.22 -5.20 -13.62
CA MET A 583 -2.93 -6.47 -12.94
C MET A 583 -1.64 -7.11 -13.48
N LEU A 584 -1.46 -7.10 -14.80
CA LEU A 584 -0.26 -7.62 -15.45
C LEU A 584 0.99 -6.81 -15.08
N LEU A 585 0.89 -5.48 -14.97
CA LEU A 585 1.99 -4.63 -14.52
C LEU A 585 2.45 -5.00 -13.11
N LEU A 586 1.52 -5.11 -12.16
CA LEU A 586 1.82 -5.46 -10.77
C LEU A 586 2.46 -6.85 -10.67
N HIS A 587 1.91 -7.82 -11.41
CA HIS A 587 2.48 -9.17 -11.49
C HIS A 587 3.90 -9.14 -12.07
N SER A 588 4.13 -8.48 -13.21
CA SER A 588 5.44 -8.37 -13.85
C SER A 588 6.49 -7.70 -12.94
N PHE A 589 6.11 -6.66 -12.20
CA PHE A 589 7.01 -6.01 -11.23
C PHE A 589 7.34 -6.92 -10.05
N ALA A 590 6.33 -7.58 -9.48
CA ALA A 590 6.51 -8.50 -8.38
C ALA A 590 7.40 -9.70 -8.78
N ASP A 591 7.19 -10.26 -9.97
CA ASP A 591 8.00 -11.33 -10.53
C ASP A 591 9.44 -10.87 -10.72
N ALA A 592 9.66 -9.78 -11.46
CA ALA A 592 11.00 -9.29 -11.76
C ALA A 592 11.83 -8.96 -10.49
N ARG A 593 11.22 -8.35 -9.47
CA ARG A 593 11.87 -8.06 -8.17
C ARG A 593 12.17 -9.33 -7.35
N SER A 594 11.47 -10.42 -7.60
CA SER A 594 11.59 -11.68 -6.84
C SER A 594 12.63 -12.66 -7.38
N VAL A 595 13.21 -12.43 -8.57
CA VAL A 595 14.25 -13.29 -9.17
C VAL A 595 15.60 -13.12 -8.47
N SER A 596 16.11 -11.88 -8.39
CA SER A 596 17.29 -11.52 -7.61
C SER A 596 17.41 -9.99 -7.44
N GLU A 597 18.00 -9.53 -6.32
CA GLU A 597 18.23 -8.12 -5.98
C GLU A 597 19.09 -7.34 -7.01
N LEU A 598 19.82 -8.05 -7.89
CA LEU A 598 20.73 -7.46 -8.88
C LEU A 598 20.21 -7.59 -10.32
N THR A 599 19.06 -8.25 -10.53
CA THR A 599 18.60 -8.61 -11.89
C THR A 599 17.56 -7.65 -12.44
N PHE A 600 16.77 -6.98 -11.60
CA PHE A 600 15.79 -5.99 -12.04
C PHE A 600 16.24 -4.58 -11.64
N THR A 601 16.77 -3.87 -12.61
CA THR A 601 17.38 -2.55 -12.40
C THR A 601 16.36 -1.42 -12.50
N GLU A 602 16.64 -0.25 -11.91
CA GLU A 602 15.82 0.96 -12.09
C GLU A 602 15.60 1.31 -13.58
N VAL A 603 16.59 0.99 -14.41
CA VAL A 603 16.53 1.10 -15.87
C VAL A 603 15.42 0.21 -16.45
N GLU A 604 15.37 -1.06 -16.06
CA GLU A 604 14.30 -1.97 -16.51
C GLU A 604 12.95 -1.59 -15.93
N GLU A 605 12.88 -1.18 -14.65
CA GLU A 605 11.66 -0.63 -14.05
C GLU A 605 11.11 0.51 -14.91
N ARG A 606 11.98 1.43 -15.32
CA ARG A 606 11.58 2.55 -16.17
C ARG A 606 11.10 2.11 -17.54
N LEU A 607 11.76 1.14 -18.18
CA LEU A 607 11.32 0.62 -19.48
C LEU A 607 9.94 -0.05 -19.42
N VAL A 608 9.67 -0.83 -18.37
CA VAL A 608 8.38 -1.48 -18.18
C VAL A 608 7.29 -0.44 -17.92
N LEU A 609 7.58 0.61 -17.13
CA LEU A 609 6.64 1.72 -16.93
C LEU A 609 6.39 2.53 -18.20
N ASP A 610 7.43 2.87 -18.96
CA ASP A 610 7.30 3.56 -20.25
C ASP A 610 6.43 2.74 -21.22
N LEU A 611 6.63 1.42 -21.28
CA LEU A 611 5.79 0.50 -22.05
C LEU A 611 4.34 0.51 -21.54
N TYR A 612 4.13 0.39 -20.23
CA TYR A 612 2.81 0.42 -19.61
C TYR A 612 2.05 1.69 -20.00
N PHE A 613 2.65 2.87 -19.84
CA PHE A 613 1.99 4.13 -20.21
C PHE A 613 1.75 4.24 -21.73
N GLY A 614 2.64 3.69 -22.55
CA GLY A 614 2.42 3.60 -24.00
C GLY A 614 1.23 2.71 -24.36
N VAL A 615 1.14 1.52 -23.77
CA VAL A 615 0.06 0.55 -24.00
C VAL A 615 -1.26 1.05 -23.44
N LEU A 616 -1.27 1.61 -22.23
CA LEU A 616 -2.46 2.18 -21.59
C LEU A 616 -3.13 3.22 -22.48
N ARG A 617 -2.33 4.13 -23.04
CA ARG A 617 -2.84 5.15 -23.97
C ARG A 617 -3.36 4.52 -25.25
N THR A 618 -2.61 3.59 -25.83
CA THR A 618 -3.05 2.87 -27.03
C THR A 618 -4.39 2.16 -26.80
N LEU A 619 -4.62 1.57 -25.62
CA LEU A 619 -5.90 0.95 -25.25
C LEU A 619 -7.03 1.98 -25.13
N GLN A 620 -6.81 3.07 -24.40
CA GLN A 620 -7.79 4.17 -24.25
C GLN A 620 -8.15 4.81 -25.61
N GLU A 621 -7.24 4.73 -26.58
CA GLU A 621 -7.40 5.23 -27.94
C GLU A 621 -8.04 4.21 -28.89
N MET A 622 -7.81 2.90 -28.71
CA MET A 622 -8.57 1.86 -29.41
C MET A 622 -10.07 1.97 -29.09
N GLU A 623 -10.42 2.42 -27.88
CA GLU A 623 -11.80 2.73 -27.48
C GLU A 623 -12.31 4.08 -28.03
N LYS A 624 -11.42 5.04 -28.29
CA LYS A 624 -11.73 6.39 -28.81
C LYS A 624 -11.12 6.56 -30.21
N VAL A 625 -11.87 6.22 -31.26
CA VAL A 625 -11.46 6.29 -32.69
C VAL A 625 -10.63 7.54 -33.07
N ALA A 626 -9.32 7.51 -32.79
CA ALA A 626 -8.36 8.55 -33.12
C ALA A 626 -7.02 7.85 -33.38
N SER A 627 -6.38 8.17 -34.50
CA SER A 627 -5.11 7.55 -34.87
C SER A 627 -3.95 8.07 -34.01
N VAL A 628 -2.92 7.26 -33.80
CA VAL A 628 -1.65 7.60 -33.10
C VAL A 628 -1.05 8.95 -33.57
N HIS A 629 -1.29 9.32 -34.83
CA HIS A 629 -0.84 10.58 -35.43
C HIS A 629 -1.59 11.82 -34.89
N VAL A 630 -2.84 11.68 -34.41
CA VAL A 630 -3.61 12.77 -33.79
C VAL A 630 -3.03 13.10 -32.40
N LEU A 631 -2.57 12.10 -31.65
CA LEU A 631 -2.08 12.31 -30.28
C LEU A 631 -0.65 12.83 -30.24
N ALA A 632 0.19 12.38 -31.18
CA ALA A 632 1.47 13.01 -31.46
C ALA A 632 1.31 14.52 -31.74
N ARG A 633 0.21 14.93 -32.42
CA ARG A 633 -0.10 16.35 -32.65
C ARG A 633 -0.55 17.07 -31.39
N ASP A 634 -1.34 16.45 -30.51
CA ASP A 634 -1.72 17.07 -29.24
C ASP A 634 -0.53 17.24 -28.30
N ARG A 635 0.38 16.24 -28.24
CA ARG A 635 1.68 16.40 -27.56
C ARG A 635 2.54 17.50 -28.17
N SER A 636 2.55 17.63 -29.50
CA SER A 636 3.21 18.74 -30.17
C SER A 636 2.63 20.09 -29.73
N ARG A 637 1.30 20.20 -29.56
CA ARG A 637 0.64 21.42 -29.04
C ARG A 637 0.99 21.71 -27.58
N GLU A 638 1.05 20.69 -26.73
CA GLU A 638 1.50 20.86 -25.34
C GLU A 638 2.94 21.36 -25.29
N LEU A 639 3.82 20.79 -26.13
CA LEU A 639 5.20 21.20 -26.25
C LEU A 639 5.33 22.65 -26.75
N GLN A 640 4.52 23.05 -27.73
CA GLN A 640 4.42 24.44 -28.21
C GLN A 640 4.01 25.43 -27.10
N ARG A 641 3.20 25.01 -26.12
CA ARG A 641 2.86 25.84 -24.96
C ARG A 641 4.01 25.92 -23.96
N ALA A 642 4.80 24.86 -23.84
CA ALA A 642 5.90 24.75 -22.87
C ALA A 642 7.21 25.40 -23.35
N LEU A 643 7.49 25.40 -24.65
CA LEU A 643 8.70 25.98 -25.26
C LEU A 643 8.38 27.34 -25.90
N GLN A 644 8.75 28.43 -25.23
CA GLN A 644 8.61 29.79 -25.77
C GLN A 644 9.87 30.29 -26.51
N ASP A 645 11.01 29.62 -26.30
CA ASP A 645 12.32 29.99 -26.86
C ASP A 645 12.62 29.32 -28.23
N VAL A 646 11.74 28.44 -28.70
CA VAL A 646 11.82 27.76 -30.01
C VAL A 646 10.56 28.09 -30.81
N SER A 647 10.68 28.32 -32.12
CA SER A 647 9.50 28.66 -32.92
C SER A 647 8.54 27.47 -33.07
N ASN A 648 7.24 27.73 -33.15
CA ASN A 648 6.23 26.67 -33.32
C ASN A 648 6.49 25.79 -34.55
N GLU A 649 7.06 26.36 -35.61
CA GLU A 649 7.42 25.62 -36.82
C GLU A 649 8.59 24.66 -36.59
N GLU A 650 9.62 25.10 -35.87
CA GLU A 650 10.75 24.24 -35.48
C GLU A 650 10.31 23.09 -34.56
N ILE A 651 9.40 23.38 -33.61
CA ILE A 651 8.80 22.36 -32.74
C ILE A 651 8.02 21.34 -33.56
N ARG A 652 7.22 21.81 -34.53
CA ARG A 652 6.43 20.95 -35.41
C ARG A 652 7.33 20.03 -36.24
N ILE A 653 8.37 20.58 -36.88
CA ILE A 653 9.33 19.81 -37.67
C ILE A 653 10.05 18.75 -36.81
N PHE A 654 10.44 19.11 -35.57
CA PHE A 654 11.03 18.15 -34.64
C PHE A 654 10.05 17.03 -34.27
N CYS A 655 8.80 17.36 -33.92
CA CYS A 655 7.79 16.36 -33.60
C CYS A 655 7.46 15.45 -34.80
N GLU A 656 7.41 16.00 -36.02
CA GLU A 656 7.17 15.22 -37.25
C GLU A 656 8.36 14.30 -37.60
N ALA A 657 9.58 14.67 -37.20
CA ALA A 657 10.78 13.87 -37.41
C ALA A 657 10.97 12.74 -36.39
N MET A 658 10.30 12.80 -35.23
CA MET A 658 10.40 11.79 -34.17
C MET A 658 9.34 10.69 -34.33
N PRO A 659 9.64 9.43 -33.92
CA PRO A 659 8.63 8.38 -33.88
C PRO A 659 7.44 8.78 -32.96
N PRO A 660 6.19 8.51 -33.35
CA PRO A 660 5.03 8.90 -32.54
C PRO A 660 5.08 8.35 -31.11
N GLY A 661 5.55 7.12 -30.90
CA GLY A 661 5.65 6.54 -29.57
C GLY A 661 6.68 7.24 -28.66
N TYR A 662 7.72 7.87 -29.21
CA TYR A 662 8.64 8.72 -28.42
C TYR A 662 7.90 9.92 -27.82
N LEU A 663 7.04 10.59 -28.60
CA LEU A 663 6.28 11.76 -28.12
C LEU A 663 5.27 11.39 -27.03
N LEU A 664 4.78 10.15 -27.08
CA LEU A 664 3.89 9.63 -26.07
C LEU A 664 4.70 9.24 -24.82
N SER A 665 5.67 8.33 -24.91
CA SER A 665 6.36 7.77 -23.75
C SER A 665 7.31 8.71 -23.01
N THR A 666 7.82 9.75 -23.69
CA THR A 666 8.86 10.61 -23.12
C THR A 666 8.25 11.78 -22.33
N PRO A 667 8.75 12.10 -21.13
CA PRO A 667 8.30 13.27 -20.37
C PRO A 667 8.46 14.57 -21.17
N LEU A 668 7.46 15.47 -21.08
CA LEU A 668 7.44 16.72 -21.86
C LEU A 668 8.69 17.58 -21.65
N LYS A 669 9.24 17.60 -20.42
CA LYS A 669 10.48 18.31 -20.08
C LYS A 669 11.68 17.77 -20.84
N THR A 670 11.79 16.45 -20.98
CA THR A 670 12.88 15.78 -21.73
C THR A 670 12.74 16.03 -23.23
N ILE A 671 11.50 15.96 -23.75
CA ILE A 671 11.21 16.33 -25.15
C ILE A 671 11.65 17.77 -25.43
N ALA A 672 11.43 18.68 -24.50
CA ALA A 672 11.84 20.08 -24.64
C ALA A 672 13.36 20.25 -24.73
N ILE A 673 14.14 19.50 -23.95
CA ILE A 673 15.62 19.49 -24.02
C ILE A 673 16.07 18.97 -25.38
N HIS A 674 15.54 17.82 -25.82
CA HIS A 674 15.89 17.21 -27.10
C HIS A 674 15.58 18.15 -28.27
N CYS A 675 14.42 18.81 -28.25
CA CYS A 675 14.04 19.80 -29.25
C CYS A 675 15.08 20.94 -29.33
N ARG A 676 15.51 21.50 -28.20
CA ARG A 676 16.54 22.57 -28.17
C ARG A 676 17.87 22.11 -28.73
N MET A 677 18.32 20.91 -28.35
CA MET A 677 19.57 20.33 -28.87
C MET A 677 19.53 20.18 -30.39
N VAL A 678 18.45 19.60 -30.94
CA VAL A 678 18.27 19.45 -32.38
C VAL A 678 18.32 20.81 -33.10
N GLN A 679 17.63 21.83 -32.57
CA GLN A 679 17.68 23.17 -33.18
C GLN A 679 19.07 23.81 -33.10
N PHE A 680 19.79 23.63 -31.99
CA PHE A 680 21.17 24.10 -31.86
C PHE A 680 22.08 23.48 -32.93
N VAL A 681 22.04 22.17 -33.10
CA VAL A 681 22.86 21.46 -34.10
C VAL A 681 22.46 21.87 -35.52
N ARG A 682 21.15 21.99 -35.82
CA ARG A 682 20.68 22.45 -37.13
C ARG A 682 21.18 23.86 -37.49
N ARG A 683 21.23 24.77 -36.51
CA ARG A 683 21.65 26.17 -36.74
C ARG A 683 23.16 26.33 -36.83
N THR A 684 23.93 25.54 -36.08
CA THR A 684 25.37 25.75 -35.93
C THR A 684 26.24 24.73 -36.67
N GLY A 685 25.68 23.56 -37.01
CA GLY A 685 26.40 22.40 -37.51
C GLY A 685 27.31 21.73 -36.47
N LYS A 686 27.32 22.20 -35.22
CA LYS A 686 28.19 21.68 -34.16
C LYS A 686 27.47 20.65 -33.31
N PRO A 687 28.11 19.52 -32.96
CA PRO A 687 27.53 18.55 -32.04
C PRO A 687 27.35 19.15 -30.64
N THR A 688 26.41 18.61 -29.87
CA THR A 688 26.18 18.97 -28.47
C THR A 688 25.94 17.73 -27.62
N VAL A 689 26.36 17.79 -26.35
CA VAL A 689 26.24 16.72 -25.37
C VAL A 689 25.67 17.30 -24.07
N GLU A 690 24.44 16.92 -23.75
CA GLU A 690 23.77 17.28 -22.51
C GLU A 690 23.85 16.10 -21.52
N VAL A 691 23.99 16.42 -20.23
CA VAL A 691 24.01 15.41 -19.18
C VAL A 691 22.93 15.74 -18.16
N LEU A 692 21.98 14.82 -18.01
CA LEU A 692 20.84 14.97 -17.11
C LEU A 692 21.01 13.99 -15.95
N GLN A 693 20.93 14.52 -14.73
CA GLN A 693 20.99 13.72 -13.50
C GLN A 693 19.75 14.00 -12.68
N GLU A 694 18.89 13.00 -12.53
CA GLU A 694 17.76 13.07 -11.61
C GLU A 694 18.24 12.77 -10.19
N PRO A 695 17.72 13.47 -9.15
CA PRO A 695 17.99 13.13 -7.76
C PRO A 695 17.62 11.66 -7.50
N ASP A 696 18.46 10.95 -6.77
CA ASP A 696 18.26 9.56 -6.35
C ASP A 696 18.20 8.50 -7.47
N SER A 697 18.45 8.86 -8.73
CA SER A 697 18.62 7.89 -9.82
C SER A 697 19.94 7.11 -9.70
N GLY A 698 19.89 5.80 -9.93
CA GLY A 698 21.04 4.91 -10.00
C GLY A 698 21.92 5.08 -11.24
N PHE A 699 21.57 5.98 -12.17
CA PHE A 699 22.32 6.23 -13.41
C PHE A 699 22.41 7.72 -13.78
N THR A 700 23.21 8.02 -14.80
CA THR A 700 23.29 9.36 -15.43
C THR A 700 22.80 9.28 -16.86
N GLU A 701 21.96 10.21 -17.30
CA GLU A 701 21.56 10.29 -18.71
C GLU A 701 22.54 11.20 -19.48
N VAL A 702 23.10 10.67 -20.57
CA VAL A 702 23.93 11.43 -21.52
C VAL A 702 23.16 11.50 -22.83
N VAL A 703 22.76 12.70 -23.23
CA VAL A 703 22.10 12.96 -24.51
C VAL A 703 23.12 13.53 -25.48
N VAL A 704 23.27 12.90 -26.65
CA VAL A 704 24.17 13.31 -27.71
C VAL A 704 23.33 13.71 -28.92
N CYS A 705 23.58 14.90 -29.47
CA CYS A 705 23.02 15.28 -30.76
C CYS A 705 24.13 15.78 -31.69
N ALA A 706 24.23 15.19 -32.88
CA ALA A 706 25.31 15.47 -33.83
C ALA A 706 24.85 15.26 -35.28
N PRO A 707 25.48 15.92 -36.27
CA PRO A 707 25.32 15.56 -37.68
C PRO A 707 25.76 14.11 -37.92
N ASP A 708 24.91 13.32 -38.57
CA ASP A 708 25.22 11.94 -38.89
C ASP A 708 26.17 11.84 -40.09
N ALA A 709 27.07 10.87 -40.04
CA ALA A 709 28.10 10.68 -41.06
C ALA A 709 27.57 9.86 -42.25
N PRO A 710 28.14 10.02 -43.46
CA PRO A 710 27.74 9.22 -44.62
C PRO A 710 27.93 7.71 -44.40
N GLN A 711 28.95 7.31 -43.63
CA GLN A 711 29.25 5.90 -43.32
C GLN A 711 28.70 5.49 -41.95
N PRO A 712 28.22 4.24 -41.79
CA PRO A 712 27.81 3.72 -40.48
C PRO A 712 28.93 3.79 -39.44
N GLY A 713 28.59 4.05 -38.19
CA GLY A 713 29.55 3.99 -37.07
C GLY A 713 29.38 5.03 -35.97
N MET A 714 28.42 5.96 -36.06
CA MET A 714 28.22 7.01 -35.05
C MET A 714 28.04 6.44 -33.64
N LEU A 715 27.12 5.48 -33.47
CA LEU A 715 26.91 4.80 -32.19
C LEU A 715 28.18 4.09 -31.68
N SER A 716 29.00 3.56 -32.60
CA SER A 716 30.28 2.94 -32.26
C SER A 716 31.30 3.97 -31.76
N GLN A 717 31.34 5.17 -32.35
CA GLN A 717 32.18 6.27 -31.87
C GLN A 717 31.78 6.73 -30.46
N ILE A 718 30.47 6.87 -30.21
CA ILE A 718 29.94 7.23 -28.90
C ILE A 718 30.27 6.15 -27.87
N ALA A 719 29.93 4.88 -28.16
CA ALA A 719 30.18 3.75 -27.27
C ALA A 719 31.69 3.55 -26.99
N GLY A 720 32.54 3.71 -28.00
CA GLY A 720 33.99 3.63 -27.86
C GLY A 720 34.56 4.76 -27.00
N THR A 721 34.02 5.98 -27.12
CA THR A 721 34.45 7.13 -26.31
C THR A 721 34.06 6.97 -24.85
N LEU A 722 32.85 6.45 -24.58
CA LEU A 722 32.42 6.12 -23.23
C LEU A 722 33.25 4.97 -22.63
N PHE A 723 33.56 3.95 -23.42
CA PHE A 723 34.49 2.89 -23.02
C PHE A 723 35.88 3.42 -22.69
N ALA A 724 36.42 4.36 -23.48
CA ALA A 724 37.68 5.06 -23.18
C ALA A 724 37.64 5.70 -21.78
N CYS A 725 36.52 6.33 -21.44
CA CYS A 725 36.32 7.00 -20.17
C CYS A 725 36.01 6.07 -18.98
N ASP A 726 36.04 4.74 -19.12
CA ASP A 726 35.55 3.79 -18.11
C ASP A 726 34.12 4.09 -17.69
N VAL A 727 33.25 4.30 -18.67
CA VAL A 727 31.81 4.51 -18.48
C VAL A 727 31.05 3.36 -19.14
N ASP A 728 30.22 2.69 -18.35
CA ASP A 728 29.40 1.56 -18.77
C ASP A 728 28.03 2.06 -19.20
N ILE A 729 27.57 1.61 -20.37
CA ILE A 729 26.25 1.94 -20.92
C ILE A 729 25.26 0.88 -20.44
N ARG A 730 24.27 1.30 -19.67
CA ARG A 730 23.19 0.44 -19.16
C ARG A 730 22.01 0.36 -20.12
N ASN A 731 21.78 1.42 -20.89
CA ASN A 731 20.74 1.49 -21.90
C ASN A 731 21.09 2.57 -22.93
N ALA A 732 20.53 2.47 -24.13
CA ALA A 732 20.64 3.49 -25.16
C ALA A 732 19.33 3.60 -25.94
N LYS A 733 18.84 4.82 -26.14
CA LYS A 733 17.80 5.18 -27.12
C LYS A 733 18.50 5.93 -28.23
N VAL A 734 18.46 5.39 -29.44
CA VAL A 734 19.21 5.92 -30.59
C VAL A 734 18.18 6.30 -31.65
N PHE A 735 18.24 7.54 -32.13
CA PHE A 735 17.32 8.05 -33.15
C PHE A 735 18.10 8.76 -34.25
N THR A 736 17.82 8.42 -35.51
CA THR A 736 18.30 9.18 -36.66
C THR A 736 17.17 10.03 -37.22
N LEU A 737 17.28 11.35 -37.06
CA LEU A 737 16.30 12.32 -37.55
C LEU A 737 16.60 12.68 -39.01
N PRO A 738 15.57 12.69 -39.89
CA PRO A 738 15.72 13.13 -41.27
C PRO A 738 16.12 14.60 -41.39
N GLY A 739 16.88 14.93 -42.44
CA GLY A 739 17.39 16.27 -42.73
C GLY A 739 18.56 16.23 -43.72
N ASP A 740 19.08 17.40 -44.07
CA ASP A 740 20.33 17.54 -44.83
C ASP A 740 21.30 18.49 -44.08
N PRO A 741 22.32 17.96 -43.37
CA PRO A 741 22.57 16.53 -43.13
C PRO A 741 21.55 15.92 -42.13
N PRO A 742 21.35 14.58 -42.15
CA PRO A 742 20.62 13.89 -41.09
C PRO A 742 21.31 14.07 -39.73
N LEU A 743 20.56 13.99 -38.64
CA LEU A 743 21.10 14.16 -37.27
C LEU A 743 20.87 12.90 -36.45
N VAL A 744 21.83 12.53 -35.61
CA VAL A 744 21.60 11.57 -34.52
C VAL A 744 21.12 12.29 -33.26
N LEU A 745 20.25 11.63 -32.51
CA LEU A 745 19.80 12.04 -31.17
C LEU A 745 19.78 10.79 -30.29
N ASP A 746 20.85 10.61 -29.53
CA ASP A 746 21.09 9.41 -28.75
C ASP A 746 21.00 9.75 -27.26
N THR A 747 20.13 9.08 -26.52
CA THR A 747 20.05 9.14 -25.06
C THR A 747 20.63 7.86 -24.47
N LEU A 748 21.78 7.96 -23.80
CA LEU A 748 22.44 6.84 -23.15
C LEU A 748 22.28 6.94 -21.64
N TRP A 749 21.88 5.85 -21.01
CA TRP A 749 21.88 5.72 -19.55
C TRP A 749 23.18 5.06 -19.14
N VAL A 750 24.00 5.79 -18.40
CA VAL A 750 25.38 5.40 -18.13
C VAL A 750 25.71 5.39 -16.66
N THR A 751 26.68 4.55 -16.30
CA THR A 751 27.20 4.43 -14.94
C THR A 751 28.72 4.35 -14.95
N SER A 752 29.37 4.72 -13.84
CA SER A 752 30.77 4.44 -13.57
C SER A 752 30.82 3.56 -12.34
N GLU A 753 31.31 2.32 -12.48
CA GLU A 753 31.37 1.34 -11.37
C GLU A 753 29.99 1.10 -10.73
N GLY A 754 28.94 1.11 -11.55
CA GLY A 754 27.55 0.89 -11.11
C GLY A 754 26.91 2.07 -10.38
N ARG A 755 27.53 3.25 -10.39
CA ARG A 755 26.97 4.49 -9.81
C ARG A 755 26.81 5.59 -10.87
N PRO A 756 25.98 6.62 -10.60
CA PRO A 756 25.96 7.84 -11.41
C PRO A 756 27.35 8.46 -11.57
N LEU A 757 27.56 9.18 -12.68
CA LEU A 757 28.82 9.86 -12.95
C LEU A 757 29.05 11.00 -11.95
N SER A 758 30.30 11.13 -11.47
CA SER A 758 30.72 12.31 -10.71
C SER A 758 30.86 13.52 -11.62
N GLU A 759 30.71 14.74 -11.09
CA GLU A 759 30.85 15.97 -11.89
C GLU A 759 32.15 16.04 -12.69
N ALA A 760 33.27 15.61 -12.10
CA ALA A 760 34.56 15.56 -12.78
C ALA A 760 34.56 14.59 -13.96
N LYS A 761 33.92 13.42 -13.80
CA LYS A 761 33.83 12.41 -14.85
C LYS A 761 32.83 12.83 -15.93
N THR A 762 31.73 13.46 -15.55
CA THR A 762 30.75 14.08 -16.45
C THR A 762 31.42 15.09 -17.39
N ARG A 763 32.18 16.06 -16.85
CA ARG A 763 32.93 17.02 -17.67
C ARG A 763 33.89 16.34 -18.66
N ARG A 764 34.66 15.36 -18.17
CA ARG A 764 35.59 14.59 -19.02
C ARG A 764 34.88 13.86 -20.16
N VAL A 765 33.74 13.23 -19.87
CA VAL A 765 32.92 12.54 -20.88
C VAL A 765 32.40 13.53 -21.92
N GLN A 766 31.86 14.67 -21.50
CA GLN A 766 31.37 15.71 -22.42
C GLN A 766 32.48 16.23 -23.33
N GLU A 767 33.64 16.61 -22.76
CA GLU A 767 34.79 17.11 -23.53
C GLU A 767 35.31 16.07 -24.52
N THR A 768 35.45 14.81 -24.10
CA THR A 768 35.98 13.74 -24.96
C THR A 768 34.99 13.35 -26.06
N LEU A 769 33.68 13.29 -25.75
CA LEU A 769 32.65 13.05 -26.77
C LEU A 769 32.67 14.17 -27.81
N LEU A 770 32.70 15.44 -27.37
CA LEU A 770 32.76 16.57 -28.28
C LEU A 770 34.01 16.52 -29.16
N SER A 771 35.20 16.24 -28.63
CA SER A 771 36.43 16.18 -29.44
C SER A 771 36.40 15.08 -30.52
N VAL A 772 35.74 13.95 -30.24
CA VAL A 772 35.57 12.88 -31.23
C VAL A 772 34.52 13.25 -32.28
N LEU A 773 33.37 13.79 -31.83
CA LEU A 773 32.25 14.15 -32.71
C LEU A 773 32.56 15.37 -33.59
N THR A 774 33.42 16.29 -33.16
CA THR A 774 33.92 17.39 -34.01
C THR A 774 35.05 16.96 -34.95
N GLY A 775 35.62 15.77 -34.75
CA GLY A 775 36.76 15.25 -35.51
C GLY A 775 38.12 15.81 -35.09
N GLU A 776 38.20 16.54 -33.97
CA GLU A 776 39.46 17.04 -33.41
C GLU A 776 40.41 15.88 -33.01
N GLU A 777 39.85 14.79 -32.49
CA GLU A 777 40.57 13.56 -32.20
C GLU A 777 39.88 12.34 -32.83
N SER A 778 40.66 11.38 -33.34
CA SER A 778 40.10 10.10 -33.76
C SER A 778 39.86 9.18 -32.56
N LEU A 779 38.82 8.35 -32.62
CA LEU A 779 38.51 7.37 -31.57
C LEU A 779 39.73 6.49 -31.22
N ALA A 780 40.51 6.07 -32.22
CA ALA A 780 41.71 5.26 -31.98
C ALA A 780 42.75 5.98 -31.10
N LYS A 781 42.98 7.28 -31.31
CA LYS A 781 43.87 8.09 -30.47
C LYS A 781 43.30 8.26 -29.06
N VAL A 782 41.99 8.41 -28.92
CA VAL A 782 41.32 8.49 -27.62
C VAL A 782 41.48 7.18 -26.85
N LEU A 783 41.24 6.02 -27.48
CA LEU A 783 41.44 4.71 -26.86
C LEU A 783 42.90 4.51 -26.43
N GLU A 784 43.86 4.85 -27.29
CA GLU A 784 45.30 4.77 -26.98
C GLU A 784 45.69 5.66 -25.79
N ARG A 785 45.25 6.94 -25.79
CA ARG A 785 45.49 7.90 -24.70
C ARG A 785 44.99 7.38 -23.35
N PHE A 786 43.89 6.65 -23.34
CA PHE A 786 43.28 6.08 -22.15
C PHE A 786 43.71 4.62 -21.88
N GLY A 787 44.65 4.08 -22.65
CA GLY A 787 45.17 2.72 -22.48
C GLY A 787 44.13 1.62 -22.71
N LYS A 788 43.14 1.85 -23.58
CA LYS A 788 42.11 0.87 -23.93
C LYS A 788 42.46 0.14 -25.24
N PRO A 789 42.12 -1.16 -25.37
CA PRO A 789 42.35 -1.89 -26.59
C PRO A 789 41.35 -1.48 -27.69
N LEU A 790 41.80 -1.52 -28.94
CA LEU A 790 40.95 -1.35 -30.13
C LEU A 790 40.03 -2.55 -30.38
N VAL A 791 40.46 -3.74 -29.96
CA VAL A 791 39.72 -5.01 -30.12
C VAL A 791 39.42 -5.55 -28.73
N VAL A 792 38.13 -5.69 -28.43
CA VAL A 792 37.62 -6.27 -27.19
C VAL A 792 37.18 -7.71 -27.49
N PRO A 793 37.75 -8.75 -26.85
CA PRO A 793 37.31 -10.13 -27.05
C PRO A 793 35.84 -10.27 -26.65
N VAL A 794 35.05 -11.08 -27.34
CA VAL A 794 33.62 -11.31 -27.00
C VAL A 794 33.35 -12.81 -26.84
N GLN A 795 32.63 -13.18 -25.79
CA GLN A 795 32.10 -14.54 -25.63
C GLN A 795 30.64 -14.55 -26.02
N VAL A 796 30.40 -14.80 -27.31
CA VAL A 796 29.07 -14.87 -27.90
C VAL A 796 28.40 -16.20 -27.56
N ARG A 797 27.19 -16.15 -27.02
CA ARG A 797 26.32 -17.32 -26.81
C ARG A 797 25.38 -17.53 -28.00
N HIS A 798 24.81 -16.45 -28.53
CA HIS A 798 23.83 -16.50 -29.62
C HIS A 798 23.93 -15.26 -30.51
N VAL A 799 23.75 -15.44 -31.83
CA VAL A 799 23.59 -14.35 -32.82
C VAL A 799 22.52 -14.79 -33.80
N ALA A 800 21.51 -13.94 -34.00
CA ALA A 800 20.50 -14.14 -35.03
C ALA A 800 20.16 -12.82 -35.71
N MET A 801 19.94 -12.86 -37.03
CA MET A 801 19.32 -11.77 -37.77
C MET A 801 17.89 -12.15 -38.13
N ARG A 802 16.94 -11.27 -37.84
CA ARG A 802 15.50 -11.54 -37.90
C ARG A 802 14.74 -10.43 -38.59
N ASN A 803 13.86 -10.80 -39.53
CA ASN A 803 12.99 -9.88 -40.26
C ASN A 803 11.52 -9.94 -39.80
N ASP A 804 11.18 -10.85 -38.88
CA ASP A 804 9.84 -11.05 -38.34
C ASP A 804 9.52 -10.17 -37.12
N ILE A 805 10.52 -9.44 -36.58
CA ILE A 805 10.37 -8.60 -35.39
C ILE A 805 9.93 -7.17 -35.75
N SER A 806 10.39 -6.63 -36.88
CA SER A 806 10.11 -5.26 -37.33
C SER A 806 9.70 -5.28 -38.80
N GLU A 807 8.67 -4.52 -39.19
CA GLU A 807 8.27 -4.43 -40.60
C GLU A 807 9.32 -3.68 -41.44
N THR A 808 9.97 -2.67 -40.85
CA THR A 808 10.85 -1.72 -41.55
C THR A 808 12.34 -1.98 -41.38
N HIS A 809 12.76 -2.79 -40.40
CA HIS A 809 14.17 -3.05 -40.08
C HIS A 809 14.49 -4.54 -40.00
N THR A 810 15.76 -4.88 -40.16
CA THR A 810 16.29 -6.19 -39.76
C THR A 810 16.81 -6.10 -38.34
N VAL A 811 16.46 -7.04 -37.47
CA VAL A 811 16.90 -7.06 -36.08
C VAL A 811 18.07 -8.02 -35.93
N VAL A 812 19.22 -7.50 -35.49
CA VAL A 812 20.39 -8.28 -35.08
C VAL A 812 20.29 -8.51 -33.58
N HIS A 813 19.95 -9.73 -33.17
CA HIS A 813 19.86 -10.16 -31.78
C HIS A 813 21.15 -10.88 -31.38
N ILE A 814 21.81 -10.40 -30.31
CA ILE A 814 23.10 -10.90 -29.83
C ILE A 814 22.98 -11.18 -28.34
N VAL A 815 23.28 -12.42 -27.94
CA VAL A 815 23.44 -12.79 -26.53
C VAL A 815 24.90 -13.09 -26.29
N ALA A 816 25.54 -12.36 -25.37
CA ALA A 816 26.96 -12.51 -25.05
C ALA A 816 27.21 -12.32 -23.54
N ARG A 817 28.37 -12.76 -23.06
CA ARG A 817 28.81 -12.40 -21.70
C ARG A 817 29.17 -10.92 -21.66
N ASP A 818 28.53 -10.18 -20.76
CA ASP A 818 28.78 -8.76 -20.58
C ASP A 818 30.21 -8.49 -20.08
N ARG A 819 30.79 -7.40 -20.57
CA ARG A 819 32.13 -6.92 -20.24
C ARG A 819 32.31 -5.49 -20.72
N LYS A 820 33.24 -4.76 -20.09
CA LYS A 820 33.62 -3.42 -20.53
C LYS A 820 34.01 -3.41 -22.02
N GLY A 821 33.39 -2.49 -22.77
CA GLY A 821 33.66 -2.31 -24.20
C GLY A 821 32.89 -3.28 -25.12
N LEU A 822 32.01 -4.14 -24.60
CA LEU A 822 31.18 -5.03 -25.41
C LEU A 822 30.35 -4.25 -26.45
N LEU A 823 29.60 -3.22 -26.02
CA LEU A 823 28.76 -2.46 -26.93
C LEU A 823 29.57 -1.77 -28.05
N PHE A 824 30.75 -1.23 -27.73
CA PHE A 824 31.67 -0.69 -28.72
C PHE A 824 32.08 -1.76 -29.75
N ARG A 825 32.37 -2.98 -29.29
CA ARG A 825 32.72 -4.09 -30.17
C ARG A 825 31.55 -4.54 -31.04
N LEU A 826 30.36 -4.70 -30.49
CA LEU A 826 29.18 -5.11 -31.26
C LEU A 826 28.84 -4.09 -32.34
N THR A 827 28.78 -2.81 -31.96
CA THR A 827 28.43 -1.71 -32.88
C THR A 827 29.50 -1.49 -33.95
N SER A 828 30.78 -1.65 -33.64
CA SER A 828 31.86 -1.54 -34.63
C SER A 828 31.81 -2.67 -35.66
N GLU A 829 31.54 -3.91 -35.23
CA GLU A 829 31.44 -5.04 -36.16
C GLU A 829 30.17 -5.00 -37.03
N ILE A 830 29.05 -4.49 -36.49
CA ILE A 830 27.84 -4.22 -37.28
C ILE A 830 28.13 -3.12 -38.33
N ALA A 831 28.77 -2.03 -37.93
CA ALA A 831 29.15 -0.95 -38.85
C ALA A 831 30.14 -1.42 -39.93
N ALA A 832 31.10 -2.28 -39.58
CA ALA A 832 32.06 -2.86 -40.53
C ALA A 832 31.41 -3.77 -41.60
N LEU A 833 30.20 -4.28 -41.34
CA LEU A 833 29.38 -4.98 -42.34
C LEU A 833 28.59 -4.02 -43.26
N GLY A 834 28.75 -2.70 -43.08
CA GLY A 834 28.01 -1.68 -43.81
C GLY A 834 26.55 -1.56 -43.37
N LEU A 835 26.24 -2.04 -42.16
CA LEU A 835 24.90 -1.98 -41.58
C LEU A 835 24.79 -0.75 -40.69
N ASP A 836 23.73 0.02 -40.89
CA ASP A 836 23.46 1.25 -40.18
C ASP A 836 22.43 1.01 -39.08
N ILE A 837 22.78 1.33 -37.84
CA ILE A 837 21.94 1.08 -36.67
C ILE A 837 20.98 2.25 -36.52
N GLN A 838 19.69 2.00 -36.77
CA GLN A 838 18.64 3.00 -36.63
C GLN A 838 18.13 3.09 -35.18
N THR A 839 18.13 1.95 -34.48
CA THR A 839 17.75 1.86 -33.06
C THR A 839 18.49 0.69 -32.43
N ALA A 840 18.86 0.82 -31.15
CA ALA A 840 19.45 -0.28 -30.37
C ALA A 840 18.68 -0.44 -29.06
N LYS A 841 18.55 -1.68 -28.59
CA LYS A 841 18.11 -2.02 -27.24
C LYS A 841 19.23 -2.80 -26.58
N ILE A 842 19.77 -2.23 -25.51
CA ILE A 842 20.90 -2.78 -24.78
C ILE A 842 20.36 -3.22 -23.43
N VAL A 843 20.40 -4.53 -23.17
CA VAL A 843 19.87 -5.11 -21.94
C VAL A 843 20.92 -6.01 -21.35
N THR A 844 21.42 -5.64 -20.17
CA THR A 844 22.33 -6.48 -19.40
C THR A 844 21.61 -7.04 -18.19
N TRP A 845 21.65 -8.36 -18.02
CA TRP A 845 21.12 -9.07 -16.87
C TRP A 845 22.05 -10.20 -16.44
N ALA A 846 22.44 -10.25 -15.16
CA ALA A 846 23.29 -11.31 -14.59
C ALA A 846 24.58 -11.65 -15.39
N ASP A 847 25.39 -10.63 -15.73
CA ASP A 847 26.60 -10.73 -16.57
C ASP A 847 26.36 -11.24 -18.01
N ILE A 848 25.10 -11.22 -18.47
CA ILE A 848 24.71 -11.54 -19.84
C ILE A 848 24.15 -10.27 -20.48
N ALA A 849 24.74 -9.86 -21.59
CA ALA A 849 24.16 -8.85 -22.46
C ALA A 849 23.28 -9.55 -23.50
N GLU A 850 22.04 -9.11 -23.61
CA GLU A 850 21.06 -9.51 -24.61
C GLU A 850 20.64 -8.27 -25.39
N ASP A 851 21.39 -7.99 -26.47
CA ASP A 851 21.26 -6.76 -27.23
C ASP A 851 20.50 -7.01 -28.54
N ALA A 852 19.64 -6.06 -28.91
CA ALA A 852 18.90 -6.07 -30.17
C ALA A 852 19.17 -4.78 -30.96
N PHE A 853 19.75 -4.90 -32.16
CA PHE A 853 20.06 -3.77 -33.04
C PHE A 853 19.15 -3.79 -34.27
N TYR A 854 18.38 -2.72 -34.47
CA TYR A 854 17.51 -2.51 -35.63
C TYR A 854 18.33 -1.82 -36.71
N VAL A 855 18.63 -2.57 -37.77
CA VAL A 855 19.57 -2.14 -38.82
C VAL A 855 18.92 -2.04 -40.18
N ILE A 856 19.48 -1.14 -41.00
CA ILE A 856 19.26 -1.08 -42.45
C ILE A 856 20.59 -1.10 -43.18
N ARG A 857 20.56 -1.36 -44.49
CA ARG A 857 21.68 -1.06 -45.39
C ARG A 857 21.31 0.17 -46.23
N LYS A 858 22.13 1.23 -46.17
CA LYS A 858 21.88 2.46 -46.96
C LYS A 858 21.70 2.11 -48.45
N GLY A 859 20.65 2.65 -49.06
CA GLY A 859 20.26 2.38 -50.46
C GLY A 859 19.46 1.09 -50.70
N VAL A 860 19.38 0.18 -49.72
CA VAL A 860 18.60 -1.08 -49.79
C VAL A 860 17.42 -1.06 -48.81
N GLY A 861 17.59 -0.44 -47.63
CA GLY A 861 16.61 -0.51 -46.54
C GLY A 861 16.78 -1.80 -45.72
N LYS A 862 15.66 -2.44 -45.38
CA LYS A 862 15.64 -3.74 -44.68
C LYS A 862 16.36 -4.82 -45.50
N LEU A 863 17.12 -5.68 -44.84
CA LEU A 863 17.92 -6.70 -45.54
C LEU A 863 17.02 -7.79 -46.14
N PRO A 864 17.26 -8.25 -47.38
CA PRO A 864 16.52 -9.37 -47.97
C PRO A 864 16.76 -10.68 -47.21
N ASP A 865 15.72 -11.49 -46.99
CA ASP A 865 15.79 -12.75 -46.20
C ASP A 865 16.90 -13.71 -46.63
N HIS A 866 17.19 -13.78 -47.92
CA HIS A 866 18.23 -14.67 -48.46
C HIS A 866 19.67 -14.28 -48.06
N GLU A 867 19.90 -13.04 -47.61
CA GLU A 867 21.22 -12.58 -47.15
C GLU A 867 21.49 -12.84 -45.66
N LEU A 868 20.44 -13.02 -44.85
CA LEU A 868 20.52 -13.10 -43.39
C LEU A 868 21.45 -14.22 -42.89
N PRO A 869 21.40 -15.47 -43.40
CA PRO A 869 22.27 -16.54 -42.92
C PRO A 869 23.76 -16.24 -43.13
N LYS A 870 24.10 -15.68 -44.31
CA LYS A 870 25.49 -15.35 -44.66
C LYS A 870 26.03 -14.20 -43.80
N LEU A 871 25.23 -13.16 -43.59
CA LEU A 871 25.61 -12.03 -42.74
C LEU A 871 25.70 -12.42 -41.26
N THR A 872 24.81 -13.29 -40.79
CA THR A 872 24.83 -13.84 -39.42
C THR A 872 26.12 -14.64 -39.19
N ALA A 873 26.49 -15.52 -40.13
CA ALA A 873 27.74 -16.30 -40.04
C ALA A 873 28.97 -15.39 -40.02
N LYS A 874 29.01 -14.39 -40.92
CA LYS A 874 30.12 -13.43 -40.99
C LYS A 874 30.24 -12.56 -39.74
N LEU A 875 29.12 -12.12 -39.16
CA LEU A 875 29.14 -11.37 -37.90
C LEU A 875 29.66 -12.26 -36.75
N LYS A 876 29.21 -13.52 -36.69
CA LYS A 876 29.65 -14.47 -35.67
C LYS A 876 31.16 -14.76 -35.74
N GLU A 877 31.70 -14.92 -36.95
CA GLU A 877 33.13 -15.08 -37.22
C GLU A 877 33.91 -13.86 -36.70
N ARG A 878 33.55 -12.64 -37.13
CA ARG A 878 34.22 -11.39 -36.72
C ARG A 878 34.17 -11.12 -35.23
N LEU A 879 33.08 -11.50 -34.56
CA LEU A 879 32.96 -11.39 -33.10
C LEU A 879 33.82 -12.44 -32.35
N SER A 880 34.19 -13.53 -33.02
CA SER A 880 35.04 -14.59 -32.46
C SER A 880 36.55 -14.32 -32.69
N GLU A 881 36.92 -13.48 -33.66
CA GLU A 881 38.30 -13.15 -34.04
C GLU A 881 38.99 -12.08 -33.14
N GLY A 882 38.64 -12.00 -31.85
CA GLY A 882 39.08 -10.93 -30.94
C GLY A 882 39.87 -11.39 -29.73
#